data_AF-A0A3D4A9E0-F1
#
_entry.id   AF-A0A3D4A9E0-F1
#
_cell.length_a   1.000
_cell.length_b   1.000
_cell.length_c   1.000
_cell.angle_alpha   90.00
_cell.angle_beta   90.00
_cell.angle_gamma   90.00
#
_symmetry.space_group_name_H-M   'P 1'
#
loop_
_entity.id
_entity.type
_entity.pdbx_description
1 polymer ?
#
loop_
_entity_poly.entity_id
_entity_poly.type
_entity_poly.pdbx_seq_one_letter_code
_entity_poly.pdbx_strand_id
1 'polypeptide(L)'
;MRDSVPRSHYSSKNRHISAGQIAGYGAVALLPVLACFLGGGTQKWSEGIVLAVLGLYLLIRPPRVSLGTATNCIFAAIIALAAIAFLPARWFFVSAWRRAMVNDFAISLPPTFTPQPWITAGCLISLIAGMSWLYLVSTQELELRSARFQLRLFVSGIVALGAISIALYLAHAAFPFWINQHGFGPFPNRNQTADLFGITAIVLLACGQDDLRRGRRRWPVWIVALGILIAALVLNLSRAGFVILVGGSALWIAVTALRQRSPARIALGFSFLLLLLSAILLLGGDTLERFHLRGLEGMGVSSDFRWLIFQDTFQLLRASSWCGIGLGNFDSVFAIFRAASGGNTRALHPESDWLWLWAELGWPAVALTIIGAALVARRVLPLQEGTNQRFRLAALIGAILFALHGIVDVSGHRVGTAFSGIFLLGLSLHRPLRVKPNQWIATFSRLIGVLLLVSGVSWAVAARGKMPFPGCVGVTNAKELSADANRGRNFAETISLTTRALLWAPLDWQLYFLRALAEVAEKQPDTALDDFRRARFLEPNGFELPLAEGNAWLPSQPILAVTAWREALRRAGPRRAEIFSIMLTNASNQNPEVSRIMEEIGLPQHDLVMPYLIRVSGATFTHGVDKLLRNDPDLKTFTAPEKLAFFTLWSERGDLEELSTQVKQHPSWTSYAWLGLAKYYAGRNDFRAAYELTQRYGEAVALPRVAGDSSLEELQNRFYSTPDNYSVGYALYRAQMQRGRTDDALLTARHFSERPNSPAYFHLLEAQCWATKENWERAWSAWQSFQAAKGK
;
A
#
# COMPACT_ATOMS: atom_id res chain seq x y z
N MET A 1 39.99 -66.48 -20.44
CA MET A 1 38.94 -66.00 -21.37
C MET A 1 38.56 -64.59 -20.96
N ARG A 2 38.88 -63.62 -21.82
CA ARG A 2 38.53 -62.20 -21.70
C ARG A 2 37.27 -61.98 -22.53
N ASP A 3 36.20 -61.48 -21.94
CA ASP A 3 35.10 -60.90 -22.71
C ASP A 3 35.07 -59.39 -22.49
N SER A 4 35.44 -58.71 -23.57
CA SER A 4 35.53 -57.28 -23.75
C SER A 4 34.14 -56.66 -23.92
N VAL A 5 33.71 -55.88 -22.93
CA VAL A 5 32.63 -54.90 -23.11
C VAL A 5 33.16 -53.78 -24.02
N PRO A 6 32.48 -53.44 -25.13
CA PRO A 6 32.94 -52.39 -26.03
C PRO A 6 32.84 -51.03 -25.32
N ARG A 7 33.98 -50.40 -25.06
CA ARG A 7 34.07 -48.99 -24.72
C ARG A 7 33.61 -48.19 -25.94
N SER A 8 32.37 -47.72 -25.95
CA SER A 8 31.94 -46.71 -26.89
C SER A 8 32.82 -45.47 -26.71
N HIS A 9 33.65 -45.17 -27.72
CA HIS A 9 34.42 -43.95 -27.82
C HIS A 9 33.48 -42.74 -27.88
N TYR A 10 33.08 -42.21 -26.71
CA TYR A 10 32.67 -40.81 -26.61
C TYR A 10 33.95 -39.98 -26.74
N SER A 11 34.30 -39.67 -27.98
CA SER A 11 35.26 -38.62 -28.31
C SER A 11 34.86 -37.35 -27.56
N SER A 12 35.61 -36.98 -26.52
CA SER A 12 35.57 -35.65 -25.93
C SER A 12 36.22 -34.67 -26.90
N LYS A 13 35.56 -34.41 -28.04
CA LYS A 13 35.86 -33.20 -28.81
C LYS A 13 35.55 -32.03 -27.88
N ASN A 14 36.59 -31.29 -27.48
CA ASN A 14 36.49 -29.93 -26.98
C ASN A 14 35.67 -29.13 -28.01
N ARG A 15 34.34 -29.13 -27.90
CA ARG A 15 33.49 -28.24 -28.66
C ARG A 15 33.76 -26.85 -28.09
N HIS A 16 34.56 -26.06 -28.80
CA HIS A 16 34.66 -24.64 -28.53
C HIS A 16 33.25 -24.04 -28.55
N ILE A 17 32.80 -23.53 -27.40
CA ILE A 17 31.52 -22.82 -27.30
C ILE A 17 31.70 -21.52 -28.11
N SER A 18 30.90 -21.35 -29.16
CA SER A 18 30.96 -20.14 -29.98
C SER A 18 30.58 -18.90 -29.17
N ALA A 19 31.11 -17.73 -29.52
CA ALA A 19 30.72 -16.45 -28.90
C ALA A 19 29.19 -16.24 -28.96
N GLY A 20 28.56 -16.65 -30.06
CA GLY A 20 27.11 -16.65 -30.19
C GLY A 20 26.41 -17.54 -29.15
N GLN A 21 26.91 -18.74 -28.87
CA GLN A 21 26.32 -19.61 -27.83
C GLN A 21 26.41 -18.99 -26.44
N ILE A 22 27.55 -18.38 -26.10
CA ILE A 22 27.75 -17.67 -24.83
C ILE A 22 26.75 -16.51 -24.70
N ALA A 23 26.62 -15.69 -25.75
CA ALA A 23 25.67 -14.56 -25.77
C ALA A 23 24.22 -15.04 -25.55
N GLY A 24 23.82 -16.15 -26.17
CA GLY A 24 22.47 -16.71 -25.97
C GLY A 24 22.23 -17.27 -24.56
N TYR A 25 23.23 -17.84 -23.92
CA TYR A 25 23.11 -18.25 -22.50
C TYR A 25 23.02 -17.04 -21.57
N GLY A 26 23.79 -15.98 -21.88
CA GLY A 26 23.71 -14.70 -21.17
C GLY A 26 22.32 -14.07 -21.25
N ALA A 27 21.75 -14.01 -22.45
CA ALA A 27 20.42 -13.45 -22.69
C ALA A 27 19.34 -14.15 -21.85
N VAL A 28 19.34 -15.50 -21.80
CA VAL A 28 18.40 -16.25 -20.96
C VAL A 28 18.60 -15.92 -19.48
N ALA A 29 19.83 -15.96 -18.98
CA ALA A 29 20.08 -15.73 -17.55
C ALA A 29 19.74 -14.30 -17.09
N LEU A 30 19.91 -13.32 -17.98
CA LEU A 30 19.68 -11.90 -17.68
C LEU A 30 18.26 -11.42 -17.99
N LEU A 31 17.46 -12.14 -18.78
CA LEU A 31 16.06 -11.77 -19.04
C LEU A 31 15.22 -11.60 -17.76
N PRO A 32 15.22 -12.54 -16.78
CA PRO A 32 14.50 -12.32 -15.51
C PRO A 32 15.08 -11.13 -14.72
N VAL A 33 16.40 -10.91 -14.77
CA VAL A 33 17.06 -9.77 -14.10
C VAL A 33 16.59 -8.45 -14.73
N LEU A 34 16.52 -8.37 -16.06
CA LEU A 34 15.99 -7.24 -16.80
C LEU A 34 14.52 -6.99 -16.44
N ALA A 35 13.71 -8.04 -16.39
CA ALA A 35 12.30 -7.93 -16.00
C ALA A 35 12.14 -7.39 -14.57
N CYS A 36 12.97 -7.82 -13.62
CA CYS A 36 12.99 -7.26 -12.27
C CYS A 36 13.48 -5.81 -12.27
N PHE A 37 14.54 -5.48 -13.00
CA PHE A 37 15.07 -4.12 -13.11
C PHE A 37 14.05 -3.15 -13.70
N LEU A 38 13.25 -3.56 -14.68
CA LEU A 38 12.20 -2.72 -15.28
C LEU A 38 10.90 -2.65 -14.45
N GLY A 39 11.00 -2.81 -13.13
CA GLY A 39 9.87 -2.69 -12.20
C GLY A 39 8.94 -3.89 -12.17
N GLY A 40 9.36 -5.07 -12.66
CA GLY A 40 8.57 -6.29 -12.57
C GLY A 40 7.36 -6.39 -13.50
N GLY A 41 7.28 -5.54 -14.54
CA GLY A 41 6.11 -5.47 -15.42
C GLY A 41 4.92 -4.74 -14.81
N THR A 42 5.14 -3.86 -13.83
CA THR A 42 4.10 -2.98 -13.26
C THR A 42 3.51 -2.03 -14.30
N GLN A 43 4.31 -1.63 -15.28
CA GLN A 43 3.89 -0.84 -16.42
C GLN A 43 3.94 -1.70 -17.69
N LYS A 44 2.91 -1.60 -18.54
CA LYS A 44 2.80 -2.47 -19.72
C LYS A 44 3.87 -2.24 -20.78
N TRP A 45 4.48 -1.05 -20.84
CA TRP A 45 5.62 -0.81 -21.72
C TRP A 45 6.87 -1.59 -21.28
N SER A 46 7.09 -1.74 -19.96
CA SER A 46 8.24 -2.48 -19.45
C SER A 46 8.08 -3.97 -19.68
N GLU A 47 6.87 -4.49 -19.47
CA GLU A 47 6.49 -5.83 -19.89
C GLU A 47 6.68 -6.01 -21.41
N GLY A 48 6.26 -5.02 -22.22
CA GLY A 48 6.42 -5.05 -23.68
C GLY A 48 7.88 -5.22 -24.12
N ILE A 49 8.84 -4.57 -23.45
CA ILE A 49 10.28 -4.76 -23.70
C ILE A 49 10.69 -6.20 -23.40
N VAL A 50 10.31 -6.75 -22.26
CA VAL A 50 10.64 -8.14 -21.88
C VAL A 50 10.07 -9.14 -22.89
N LEU A 51 8.82 -8.95 -23.32
CA LEU A 51 8.17 -9.76 -24.36
C LEU A 51 8.86 -9.63 -25.71
N ALA A 52 9.29 -8.43 -26.09
CA ALA A 52 10.02 -8.22 -27.33
C ALA A 52 11.37 -8.93 -27.34
N VAL A 53 12.12 -8.87 -26.23
CA VAL A 53 13.39 -9.62 -26.09
C VAL A 53 13.16 -11.12 -26.14
N LEU A 54 12.13 -11.64 -25.45
CA LEU A 54 11.78 -13.05 -25.51
C LEU A 54 11.35 -13.47 -26.94
N GLY A 55 10.52 -12.67 -27.59
CA GLY A 55 10.05 -12.92 -28.95
C GLY A 55 11.21 -12.98 -29.95
N LEU A 56 12.11 -11.99 -29.90
CA LEU A 56 13.33 -11.99 -30.70
C LEU A 56 14.20 -13.21 -30.43
N TYR A 57 14.34 -13.63 -29.16
CA TYR A 57 15.06 -14.84 -28.81
C TYR A 57 14.43 -16.08 -29.44
N LEU A 58 13.11 -16.23 -29.38
CA LEU A 58 12.39 -17.37 -29.97
C LEU A 58 12.50 -17.40 -31.50
N LEU A 59 12.63 -16.25 -32.16
CA LEU A 59 12.87 -16.18 -33.61
C LEU A 59 14.25 -16.72 -34.00
N ILE A 60 15.28 -16.27 -33.27
CA ILE A 60 16.68 -16.61 -33.56
C ILE A 60 17.03 -18.02 -33.06
N ARG A 61 16.57 -18.39 -31.86
CA ARG A 61 16.88 -19.63 -31.15
C ARG A 61 15.64 -20.28 -30.53
N PRO A 62 14.70 -20.76 -31.36
CA PRO A 62 13.53 -21.45 -30.85
C PRO A 62 13.91 -22.79 -30.20
N PRO A 63 13.12 -23.26 -29.22
CA PRO A 63 13.11 -24.66 -28.78
C PRO A 63 12.97 -25.61 -29.97
N ARG A 64 13.74 -26.71 -29.97
CA ARG A 64 13.73 -27.73 -31.04
C ARG A 64 13.28 -29.10 -30.58
N VAL A 65 12.94 -29.23 -29.30
CA VAL A 65 12.64 -30.50 -28.64
C VAL A 65 11.31 -30.42 -27.92
N SER A 66 10.62 -31.56 -27.84
CA SER A 66 9.31 -31.67 -27.18
C SER A 66 9.45 -32.07 -25.72
N LEU A 67 8.78 -31.34 -24.82
CA LEU A 67 8.62 -31.79 -23.43
C LEU A 67 7.79 -33.08 -23.33
N GLY A 68 7.08 -33.49 -24.38
CA GLY A 68 6.26 -34.70 -24.42
C GLY A 68 4.77 -34.36 -24.49
N THR A 69 3.98 -35.31 -24.98
CA THR A 69 2.54 -35.12 -25.28
C THR A 69 1.76 -34.63 -24.07
N ALA A 70 1.90 -35.28 -22.90
CA ALA A 70 1.19 -34.90 -21.69
C ALA A 70 1.44 -33.44 -21.27
N THR A 71 2.70 -33.00 -21.24
CA THR A 71 3.04 -31.61 -20.87
C THR A 71 2.57 -30.61 -21.92
N ASN A 72 2.71 -30.93 -23.21
CA ASN A 72 2.23 -30.07 -24.29
C ASN A 72 0.70 -29.92 -24.26
N CYS A 73 -0.04 -31.02 -24.00
CA CYS A 73 -1.49 -30.99 -23.88
C CYS A 73 -1.94 -30.12 -22.71
N ILE A 74 -1.26 -30.16 -21.57
CA ILE A 74 -1.57 -29.28 -20.43
C ILE A 74 -1.35 -27.81 -20.80
N PHE A 75 -0.23 -27.48 -21.46
CA PHE A 75 0.03 -26.10 -21.86
C PHE A 75 -1.03 -25.60 -22.84
N ALA A 76 -1.36 -26.42 -23.84
CA ALA A 76 -2.45 -26.12 -24.78
C ALA A 76 -3.79 -25.97 -24.07
N ALA A 77 -4.11 -26.83 -23.09
CA ALA A 77 -5.36 -26.77 -22.34
C ALA A 77 -5.47 -25.50 -21.50
N ILE A 78 -4.40 -25.02 -20.84
CA ILE A 78 -4.45 -23.77 -20.08
C ILE A 78 -4.65 -22.57 -21.02
N ILE A 79 -3.96 -22.54 -22.17
CA ILE A 79 -4.19 -21.48 -23.18
C ILE A 79 -5.62 -21.56 -23.75
N ALA A 80 -6.14 -22.76 -23.99
CA ALA A 80 -7.52 -22.94 -24.45
C ALA A 80 -8.54 -22.46 -23.39
N LEU A 81 -8.31 -22.74 -22.10
CA LEU A 81 -9.14 -22.22 -21.01
C LEU A 81 -9.13 -20.70 -20.96
N ALA A 82 -7.97 -20.07 -21.16
CA ALA A 82 -7.90 -18.61 -21.24
C ALA A 82 -8.63 -18.07 -22.49
N ALA A 83 -8.57 -18.78 -23.62
CA ALA A 83 -9.25 -18.40 -24.85
C ALA A 83 -10.77 -18.59 -24.81
N ILE A 84 -11.29 -19.47 -23.94
CA ILE A 84 -12.73 -19.65 -23.71
C ILE A 84 -13.41 -18.33 -23.31
N ALA A 85 -12.68 -17.41 -22.68
CA ALA A 85 -13.19 -16.10 -22.31
C ALA A 85 -13.69 -15.25 -23.50
N PHE A 86 -13.25 -15.53 -24.72
CA PHE A 86 -13.70 -14.83 -25.94
C PHE A 86 -14.96 -15.45 -26.57
N LEU A 87 -15.44 -16.57 -26.06
CA LEU A 87 -16.67 -17.19 -26.54
C LEU A 87 -17.90 -16.39 -26.09
N PRO A 88 -19.07 -16.57 -26.74
CA PRO A 88 -20.28 -15.84 -26.38
C PRO A 88 -20.70 -16.04 -24.92
N ALA A 89 -20.98 -14.96 -24.19
CA ALA A 89 -21.37 -14.99 -22.77
C ALA A 89 -22.59 -15.87 -22.50
N ARG A 90 -23.53 -15.93 -23.45
CA ARG A 90 -24.75 -16.74 -23.39
C ARG A 90 -24.51 -18.25 -23.29
N TRP A 91 -23.30 -18.73 -23.58
CA TRP A 91 -22.94 -20.14 -23.44
C TRP A 91 -22.59 -20.52 -21.99
N PHE A 92 -22.46 -19.53 -21.10
CA PHE A 92 -22.02 -19.72 -19.73
C PHE A 92 -23.09 -19.22 -18.75
N PHE A 93 -22.86 -19.53 -17.47
CA PHE A 93 -23.63 -18.95 -16.38
C PHE A 93 -23.53 -17.43 -16.39
N VAL A 94 -24.67 -16.75 -16.53
CA VAL A 94 -24.75 -15.28 -16.46
C VAL A 94 -24.91 -14.87 -15.00
N SER A 95 -23.88 -14.26 -14.45
CA SER A 95 -23.86 -13.80 -13.06
C SER A 95 -24.81 -12.62 -12.80
N ALA A 96 -25.32 -12.53 -11.58
CA ALA A 96 -26.21 -11.44 -11.16
C ALA A 96 -25.56 -10.06 -11.31
N TRP A 97 -24.27 -9.94 -10.98
CA TRP A 97 -23.53 -8.69 -11.14
C TRP A 97 -23.45 -8.21 -12.59
N ARG A 98 -23.27 -9.13 -13.54
CA ARG A 98 -23.23 -8.78 -14.96
C ARG A 98 -24.59 -8.29 -15.45
N ARG A 99 -25.67 -8.91 -14.96
CA ARG A 99 -27.04 -8.48 -15.26
C ARG A 99 -27.32 -7.09 -14.70
N ALA A 100 -26.91 -6.81 -13.46
CA ALA A 100 -27.05 -5.50 -12.85
C ALA A 100 -26.31 -4.41 -13.65
N MET A 101 -25.05 -4.66 -14.06
CA MET A 101 -24.28 -3.73 -14.88
C MET A 101 -25.01 -3.31 -16.16
N VAL A 102 -25.58 -4.28 -16.88
CA VAL A 102 -26.26 -4.03 -18.16
C VAL A 102 -27.65 -3.42 -17.94
N ASN A 103 -28.46 -4.01 -17.06
CA ASN A 103 -29.88 -3.67 -16.94
C ASN A 103 -30.10 -2.42 -16.09
N ASP A 104 -29.35 -2.26 -14.99
CA ASP A 104 -29.62 -1.23 -13.99
C ASP A 104 -28.72 0.01 -14.20
N PHE A 105 -27.52 -0.17 -14.77
CA PHE A 105 -26.54 0.90 -14.99
C PHE A 105 -26.25 1.20 -16.46
N ALA A 106 -26.88 0.46 -17.39
CA ALA A 106 -26.70 0.61 -18.83
C ALA A 106 -25.21 0.60 -19.27
N ILE A 107 -24.37 -0.18 -18.57
CA ILE A 107 -22.97 -0.38 -18.96
C ILE A 107 -22.93 -1.27 -20.20
N SER A 108 -22.39 -0.74 -21.30
CA SER A 108 -22.27 -1.47 -22.56
C SER A 108 -21.17 -2.53 -22.48
N LEU A 109 -21.56 -3.78 -22.20
CA LEU A 109 -20.65 -4.92 -22.21
C LEU A 109 -20.65 -5.64 -23.55
N PRO A 110 -19.49 -6.16 -24.00
CA PRO A 110 -19.41 -6.97 -25.21
C PRO A 110 -20.15 -8.31 -25.05
N PRO A 111 -20.53 -8.96 -26.16
CA PRO A 111 -21.25 -10.24 -26.13
C PRO A 111 -20.38 -11.43 -25.70
N THR A 112 -19.07 -11.22 -25.48
CA THR A 112 -18.10 -12.22 -25.02
C THR A 112 -18.23 -12.53 -23.54
N PHE A 113 -17.78 -13.71 -23.12
CA PHE A 113 -17.78 -14.10 -21.71
C PHE A 113 -16.95 -13.14 -20.85
N THR A 114 -15.72 -12.81 -21.25
CA THR A 114 -14.98 -11.70 -20.62
C THR A 114 -15.72 -10.38 -20.83
N PRO A 115 -15.88 -9.55 -19.78
CA PRO A 115 -16.45 -8.22 -19.93
C PRO A 115 -15.50 -7.23 -20.62
N GLN A 116 -14.18 -7.52 -20.69
CA GLN A 116 -13.17 -6.62 -21.26
C GLN A 116 -12.19 -7.36 -22.19
N PRO A 117 -12.59 -7.71 -23.44
CA PRO A 117 -11.81 -8.52 -24.37
C PRO A 117 -10.39 -8.02 -24.62
N TRP A 118 -10.23 -6.70 -24.75
CA TRP A 118 -8.92 -6.09 -25.02
C TRP A 118 -7.96 -6.19 -23.84
N ILE A 119 -8.49 -6.10 -22.61
CA ILE A 119 -7.74 -6.31 -21.37
C ILE A 119 -7.35 -7.79 -21.25
N THR A 120 -8.31 -8.69 -21.45
CA THR A 120 -8.09 -10.14 -21.43
C THR A 120 -7.10 -10.60 -22.51
N ALA A 121 -7.13 -10.02 -23.71
CA ALA A 121 -6.19 -10.32 -24.78
C ALA A 121 -4.75 -9.93 -24.40
N GLY A 122 -4.56 -8.76 -23.77
CA GLY A 122 -3.27 -8.33 -23.25
C GLY A 122 -2.71 -9.33 -22.23
N CYS A 123 -3.53 -9.74 -21.26
CA CYS A 123 -3.13 -10.74 -20.26
C CYS A 123 -2.92 -12.14 -20.84
N LEU A 124 -3.66 -12.53 -21.88
CA LEU A 124 -3.44 -13.79 -22.61
C LEU A 124 -2.05 -13.80 -23.28
N ILE A 125 -1.63 -12.68 -23.87
CA ILE A 125 -0.28 -12.54 -24.44
C ILE A 125 0.78 -12.69 -23.34
N SER A 126 0.57 -12.08 -22.17
CA SER A 126 1.45 -12.25 -21.00
C SER A 126 1.53 -13.72 -20.55
N LEU A 127 0.39 -14.43 -20.51
CA LEU A 127 0.33 -15.85 -20.17
C LEU A 127 1.09 -16.71 -21.20
N ILE A 128 0.89 -16.44 -22.49
CA ILE A 128 1.63 -17.10 -23.58
C ILE A 128 3.14 -16.85 -23.43
N ALA A 129 3.54 -15.63 -23.08
CA ALA A 129 4.95 -15.29 -22.82
C ALA A 129 5.52 -16.09 -21.66
N GLY A 130 4.81 -16.17 -20.52
CA GLY A 130 5.22 -16.96 -19.36
C GLY A 130 5.33 -18.46 -19.66
N MET A 131 4.37 -19.03 -20.39
CA MET A 131 4.43 -20.43 -20.82
C MET A 131 5.54 -20.70 -21.82
N SER A 132 5.76 -19.78 -22.76
CA SER A 132 6.85 -19.87 -23.74
C SER A 132 8.21 -19.75 -23.05
N TRP A 133 8.32 -18.90 -22.04
CA TRP A 133 9.50 -18.81 -21.18
C TRP A 133 9.76 -20.11 -20.44
N LEU A 134 8.74 -20.69 -19.80
CA LEU A 134 8.85 -22.00 -19.14
C LEU A 134 9.28 -23.09 -20.13
N TYR A 135 8.65 -23.13 -21.32
CA TYR A 135 8.99 -24.09 -22.37
C TYR A 135 10.44 -23.93 -22.82
N LEU A 136 10.87 -22.69 -23.07
CA LEU A 136 12.21 -22.35 -23.51
C LEU A 136 13.25 -22.81 -22.48
N VAL A 137 13.14 -22.37 -21.22
CA VAL A 137 14.12 -22.72 -20.18
C VAL A 137 14.13 -24.24 -19.93
N SER A 138 12.95 -24.87 -19.93
CA SER A 138 12.84 -26.30 -19.73
C SER A 138 13.46 -27.13 -20.84
N THR A 139 13.56 -26.61 -22.08
CA THR A 139 14.02 -27.36 -23.26
C THR A 139 15.45 -27.05 -23.71
N GLN A 140 16.17 -26.13 -23.05
CA GLN A 140 17.53 -25.76 -23.47
C GLN A 140 18.51 -26.93 -23.46
N GLU A 141 19.22 -27.18 -24.56
CA GLU A 141 20.32 -28.15 -24.56
C GLU A 141 21.56 -27.56 -23.89
N LEU A 142 21.63 -27.69 -22.56
CA LEU A 142 22.71 -27.14 -21.74
C LEU A 142 23.70 -28.21 -21.31
N GLU A 143 24.98 -27.92 -21.52
CA GLU A 143 26.06 -28.58 -20.78
C GLU A 143 26.02 -28.19 -19.30
N LEU A 144 26.56 -29.06 -18.44
CA LEU A 144 26.65 -28.82 -17.00
C LEU A 144 27.46 -27.57 -16.64
N ARG A 145 28.41 -27.15 -17.50
CA ARG A 145 29.15 -25.89 -17.30
C ARG A 145 28.26 -24.68 -17.62
N SER A 146 27.51 -24.73 -18.72
CA SER A 146 26.61 -23.66 -19.16
C SER A 146 25.45 -23.44 -18.19
N ALA A 147 24.86 -24.50 -17.64
CA ALA A 147 23.82 -24.38 -16.62
C ALA A 147 24.32 -23.67 -15.34
N ARG A 148 25.55 -23.98 -14.91
CA ARG A 148 26.18 -23.29 -13.77
C ARG A 148 26.50 -21.83 -14.10
N PHE A 149 26.93 -21.55 -15.33
CA PHE A 149 27.18 -20.19 -15.78
C PHE A 149 25.91 -19.35 -15.75
N GLN A 150 24.79 -19.87 -16.27
CA GLN A 150 23.50 -19.16 -16.23
C GLN A 150 23.02 -18.87 -14.80
N LEU A 151 23.05 -19.86 -13.90
CA LEU A 151 22.67 -19.64 -12.49
C LEU A 151 23.54 -18.59 -11.81
N ARG A 152 24.86 -18.63 -12.03
CA ARG A 152 25.79 -17.65 -11.45
C ARG A 152 25.52 -16.26 -11.99
N LEU A 153 25.28 -16.13 -13.30
CA LEU A 153 24.99 -14.84 -13.93
C LEU A 153 23.67 -14.25 -13.44
N PHE A 154 22.63 -15.09 -13.31
CA PHE A 154 21.36 -14.71 -12.70
C PHE A 154 21.57 -14.20 -11.26
N VAL A 155 22.25 -14.98 -10.41
CA VAL A 155 22.53 -14.59 -9.01
C VAL A 155 23.31 -13.28 -8.95
N SER A 156 24.36 -13.13 -9.76
CA SER A 156 25.13 -11.88 -9.81
C SER A 156 24.28 -10.69 -10.24
N GLY A 157 23.36 -10.88 -11.20
CA GLY A 157 22.43 -9.83 -11.62
C GLY A 157 21.46 -9.40 -10.51
N ILE A 158 20.91 -10.36 -9.76
CA ILE A 158 20.03 -10.04 -8.62
C ILE A 158 20.80 -9.42 -7.44
N VAL A 159 22.04 -9.84 -7.19
CA VAL A 159 22.92 -9.20 -6.19
C VAL A 159 23.20 -7.75 -6.58
N ALA A 160 23.47 -7.48 -7.86
CA ALA A 160 23.64 -6.13 -8.37
C ALA A 160 22.35 -5.31 -8.19
N LEU A 161 21.19 -5.89 -8.47
CA LEU A 161 19.89 -5.25 -8.22
C LEU A 161 19.67 -4.95 -6.72
N GLY A 162 20.08 -5.85 -5.83
CA GLY A 162 20.10 -5.62 -4.38
C GLY A 162 21.00 -4.45 -4.00
N ALA A 163 22.23 -4.40 -4.52
CA ALA A 163 23.15 -3.30 -4.30
C ALA A 163 22.61 -1.95 -4.81
N ILE A 164 21.99 -1.93 -6.00
CA ILE A 164 21.32 -0.74 -6.55
C ILE A 164 20.18 -0.29 -5.64
N SER A 165 19.39 -1.23 -5.13
CA SER A 165 18.27 -0.92 -4.22
C SER A 165 18.76 -0.29 -2.93
N ILE A 166 19.86 -0.81 -2.35
CA ILE A 166 20.51 -0.22 -1.17
C ILE A 166 21.06 1.17 -1.49
N ALA A 167 21.78 1.33 -2.60
CA ALA A 167 22.36 2.61 -2.99
C ALA A 167 21.30 3.70 -3.18
N LEU A 168 20.20 3.37 -3.87
CA LEU A 168 19.06 4.28 -4.07
C LEU A 168 18.38 4.65 -2.75
N TYR A 169 18.16 3.66 -1.88
CA TYR A 169 17.58 3.88 -0.55
C TYR A 169 18.44 4.83 0.30
N LEU A 170 19.76 4.60 0.34
CA LEU A 170 20.69 5.47 1.06
C LEU A 170 20.76 6.87 0.44
N ALA A 171 20.68 6.97 -0.89
CA ALA A 171 20.66 8.23 -1.61
C ALA A 171 19.31 8.98 -1.57
N HIS A 172 18.27 8.38 -0.96
CA HIS A 172 16.91 8.93 -0.95
C HIS A 172 16.39 9.20 -2.37
N ALA A 173 16.79 8.36 -3.33
CA ALA A 173 16.47 8.46 -4.73
C ALA A 173 15.68 7.23 -5.19
N ALA A 174 14.91 7.38 -6.28
CA ALA A 174 14.21 6.27 -6.90
C ALA A 174 14.19 6.43 -8.42
N PHE A 175 14.20 5.32 -9.15
CA PHE A 175 13.87 5.36 -10.58
C PHE A 175 12.38 5.71 -10.73
N PRO A 176 12.00 6.61 -11.66
CA PRO A 176 10.60 6.99 -11.86
C PRO A 176 9.66 5.81 -12.19
N PHE A 177 10.20 4.74 -12.77
CA PHE A 177 9.47 3.52 -13.14
C PHE A 177 9.50 2.44 -12.05
N TRP A 178 10.23 2.64 -10.95
CA TRP A 178 10.13 1.79 -9.75
C TRP A 178 9.02 2.31 -8.87
N ILE A 179 7.81 1.82 -9.15
CA ILE A 179 6.62 2.16 -8.37
C ILE A 179 6.69 1.35 -7.07
N ASN A 180 7.32 1.90 -6.02
CA ASN A 180 7.37 1.30 -4.69
C ASN A 180 6.78 2.26 -3.65
N GLN A 181 6.02 1.73 -2.69
CA GLN A 181 5.39 2.57 -1.66
C GLN A 181 6.32 2.85 -0.47
N HIS A 182 7.43 2.13 -0.33
CA HIS A 182 8.27 2.11 0.86
C HIS A 182 9.72 2.58 0.58
N GLY A 183 9.99 3.10 -0.62
CA GLY A 183 11.30 3.62 -1.00
C GLY A 183 12.36 2.56 -1.29
N PHE A 184 12.02 1.26 -1.33
CA PHE A 184 12.99 0.18 -1.46
C PHE A 184 12.62 -0.86 -2.52
N GLY A 185 13.56 -1.12 -3.44
CA GLY A 185 13.46 -2.17 -4.45
C GLY A 185 12.56 -1.82 -5.65
N PRO A 186 12.50 -2.71 -6.65
CA PRO A 186 11.81 -2.42 -7.91
C PRO A 186 10.31 -2.69 -7.90
N PHE A 187 9.78 -3.38 -6.89
CA PHE A 187 8.39 -3.83 -6.87
C PHE A 187 7.50 -2.98 -5.94
N PRO A 188 6.19 -2.84 -6.25
CA PRO A 188 5.24 -2.11 -5.39
C PRO A 188 5.07 -2.74 -4.02
N ASN A 189 5.04 -4.07 -4.00
CA ASN A 189 4.86 -4.86 -2.80
C ASN A 189 6.23 -5.34 -2.31
N ARG A 190 6.60 -4.96 -1.08
CA ARG A 190 7.86 -5.35 -0.43
C ARG A 190 8.07 -6.86 -0.39
N ASN A 191 7.00 -7.66 -0.32
CA ASN A 191 7.10 -9.12 -0.27
C ASN A 191 7.65 -9.70 -1.58
N GLN A 192 7.39 -9.05 -2.72
CA GLN A 192 7.91 -9.47 -4.03
C GLN A 192 9.43 -9.27 -4.12
N THR A 193 9.93 -8.13 -3.63
CA THR A 193 11.38 -7.88 -3.50
C THR A 193 12.03 -8.89 -2.57
N ALA A 194 11.40 -9.17 -1.42
CA ALA A 194 11.90 -10.12 -0.43
C ALA A 194 11.93 -11.57 -0.94
N ASP A 195 10.89 -11.99 -1.67
CA ASP A 195 10.81 -13.31 -2.30
C ASP A 195 11.97 -13.50 -3.28
N LEU A 196 12.17 -12.53 -4.20
CA LEU A 196 13.25 -12.56 -5.18
C LEU A 196 14.64 -12.69 -4.54
N PHE A 197 14.92 -11.90 -3.50
CA PHE A 197 16.22 -11.96 -2.81
C PHE A 197 16.36 -13.25 -2.00
N GLY A 198 15.29 -13.71 -1.34
CA GLY A 198 15.26 -14.95 -0.58
C GLY A 198 15.56 -16.18 -1.43
N ILE A 199 14.82 -16.37 -2.54
CA ILE A 199 15.04 -17.53 -3.43
C ILE A 199 16.42 -17.49 -4.11
N THR A 200 16.93 -16.29 -4.39
CA THR A 200 18.27 -16.11 -4.98
C THR A 200 19.37 -16.46 -3.98
N ALA A 201 19.21 -16.11 -2.70
CA ALA A 201 20.18 -16.42 -1.66
C ALA A 201 20.46 -17.94 -1.54
N ILE A 202 19.43 -18.77 -1.72
CA ILE A 202 19.57 -20.24 -1.70
C ILE A 202 20.50 -20.72 -2.83
N VAL A 203 20.32 -20.17 -4.04
CA VAL A 203 21.17 -20.50 -5.20
C VAL A 203 22.58 -19.93 -5.04
N LEU A 204 22.70 -18.75 -4.42
CA LEU A 204 23.96 -18.11 -4.10
C LEU A 204 24.81 -18.99 -3.15
N LEU A 205 24.20 -19.59 -2.12
CA LEU A 205 24.90 -20.55 -1.25
C LEU A 205 25.41 -21.77 -2.02
N ALA A 206 24.62 -22.30 -2.97
CA ALA A 206 25.07 -23.38 -3.84
C ALA A 206 26.27 -22.96 -4.72
N CYS A 207 26.31 -21.70 -5.19
CA CYS A 207 27.45 -21.14 -5.92
C CYS A 207 28.72 -21.07 -5.07
N GLY A 208 28.60 -20.54 -3.84
CA GLY A 208 29.70 -20.44 -2.88
C GLY A 208 30.27 -21.80 -2.50
N GLN A 209 29.40 -22.78 -2.22
CA GLN A 209 29.82 -24.14 -1.86
C GLN A 209 30.55 -24.85 -3.01
N ASP A 210 30.13 -24.66 -4.26
CA ASP A 210 30.82 -25.25 -5.44
C ASP A 210 32.23 -24.68 -5.61
N ASP A 211 32.42 -23.36 -5.40
CA ASP A 211 33.75 -22.74 -5.51
C ASP A 211 34.67 -23.15 -4.36
N LEU A 212 34.15 -23.22 -3.13
CA LEU A 212 34.90 -23.69 -1.95
C LEU A 212 35.38 -25.14 -2.14
N ARG A 213 34.49 -26.05 -2.58
CA ARG A 213 34.84 -27.46 -2.82
C ARG A 213 35.85 -27.66 -3.94
N ARG A 214 35.90 -26.74 -4.90
CA ARG A 214 36.84 -26.78 -6.03
C ARG A 214 38.13 -25.99 -5.76
N GLY A 215 38.34 -25.51 -4.53
CA GLY A 215 39.53 -24.74 -4.14
C GLY A 215 39.70 -23.43 -4.91
N ARG A 216 38.62 -22.83 -5.43
CA ARG A 216 38.70 -21.60 -6.23
C ARG A 216 38.81 -20.38 -5.33
N ARG A 217 39.82 -19.53 -5.53
CA ARG A 217 40.07 -18.30 -4.75
C ARG A 217 38.91 -17.30 -4.71
N ARG A 218 37.96 -17.38 -5.65
CA ARG A 218 36.79 -16.48 -5.73
C ARG A 218 35.66 -16.79 -4.74
N TRP A 219 35.79 -17.82 -3.90
CA TRP A 219 34.73 -18.18 -2.94
C TRP A 219 34.32 -17.04 -1.97
N PRO A 220 35.22 -16.11 -1.52
CA PRO A 220 34.83 -15.01 -0.62
C PRO A 220 33.87 -14.01 -1.25
N VAL A 221 33.87 -13.87 -2.59
CA VAL A 221 32.95 -12.99 -3.31
C VAL A 221 31.50 -13.37 -3.04
N TRP A 222 31.21 -14.67 -2.88
CA TRP A 222 29.86 -15.13 -2.55
C TRP A 222 29.44 -14.77 -1.13
N ILE A 223 30.37 -14.66 -0.18
CA ILE A 223 30.05 -14.19 1.17
C ILE A 223 29.67 -12.71 1.15
N VAL A 224 30.45 -11.89 0.44
CA VAL A 224 30.11 -10.47 0.26
C VAL A 224 28.76 -10.31 -0.42
N ALA A 225 28.51 -11.07 -1.48
CA ALA A 225 27.23 -11.08 -2.19
C ALA A 225 26.05 -11.52 -1.30
N LEU A 226 26.25 -12.51 -0.43
CA LEU A 226 25.25 -12.90 0.58
C LEU A 226 24.98 -11.77 1.58
N GLY A 227 26.04 -11.10 2.05
CA GLY A 227 25.93 -9.94 2.94
C GLY A 227 25.10 -8.81 2.32
N ILE A 228 25.29 -8.53 1.03
CA ILE A 228 24.47 -7.55 0.29
C ILE A 228 22.98 -7.95 0.28
N LEU A 229 22.65 -9.22 -0.01
CA LEU A 229 21.25 -9.67 -0.03
C LEU A 229 20.63 -9.66 1.38
N ILE A 230 21.39 -10.03 2.41
CA ILE A 230 20.92 -9.95 3.81
C ILE A 230 20.66 -8.49 4.19
N ALA A 231 21.58 -7.57 3.89
CA ALA A 231 21.39 -6.15 4.13
C ALA A 231 20.16 -5.60 3.40
N ALA A 232 19.97 -6.00 2.14
CA ALA A 232 18.79 -5.64 1.36
C ALA A 232 17.49 -6.15 2.00
N LEU A 233 17.47 -7.38 2.53
CA LEU A 233 16.31 -7.95 3.22
C LEU A 233 16.01 -7.24 4.56
N VAL A 234 17.05 -6.87 5.32
CA VAL A 234 16.90 -6.09 6.55
C VAL A 234 16.26 -4.73 6.23
N LEU A 235 16.75 -4.03 5.21
CA LEU A 235 16.20 -2.72 4.80
C LEU A 235 14.78 -2.81 4.22
N ASN A 236 14.43 -3.90 3.54
CA ASN A 236 13.10 -4.12 2.94
C ASN A 236 12.00 -4.39 3.98
N LEU A 237 12.36 -4.70 5.23
CA LEU A 237 11.44 -4.93 6.34
C LEU A 237 10.33 -5.99 6.05
N SER A 238 10.65 -7.09 5.35
CA SER A 238 9.68 -8.18 5.10
C SER A 238 10.09 -9.49 5.76
N ARG A 239 9.20 -10.01 6.63
CA ARG A 239 9.40 -11.28 7.37
C ARG A 239 9.48 -12.49 6.43
N ALA A 240 8.69 -12.47 5.35
CA ALA A 240 8.61 -13.58 4.40
C ALA A 240 9.97 -13.86 3.73
N GLY A 241 10.72 -12.82 3.37
CA GLY A 241 12.04 -12.97 2.75
C GLY A 241 13.05 -13.69 3.65
N PHE A 242 13.05 -13.40 4.96
CA PHE A 242 13.89 -14.11 5.92
C PHE A 242 13.47 -15.57 6.10
N VAL A 243 12.16 -15.85 6.16
CA VAL A 243 11.65 -17.22 6.24
C VAL A 243 12.07 -18.02 5.00
N ILE A 244 11.97 -17.44 3.80
CA ILE A 244 12.40 -18.07 2.55
C ILE A 244 13.92 -18.31 2.56
N LEU A 245 14.71 -17.30 2.94
CA LEU A 245 16.17 -17.41 2.99
C LEU A 245 16.62 -18.48 3.99
N VAL A 246 16.18 -18.39 5.25
CA VAL A 246 16.63 -19.28 6.33
C VAL A 246 16.05 -20.68 6.14
N GLY A 247 14.74 -20.79 5.93
CA GLY A 247 14.05 -22.07 5.74
C GLY A 247 14.52 -22.80 4.48
N GLY A 248 14.66 -22.08 3.37
CA GLY A 248 15.16 -22.66 2.11
C GLY A 248 16.63 -23.08 2.17
N SER A 249 17.48 -22.28 2.82
CA SER A 249 18.88 -22.63 3.04
C SER A 249 19.02 -23.83 3.98
N ALA A 250 18.26 -23.86 5.08
CA ALA A 250 18.22 -24.99 6.00
C ALA A 250 17.82 -26.29 5.29
N LEU A 251 16.74 -26.24 4.51
CA LEU A 251 16.24 -27.39 3.74
C LEU A 251 17.29 -27.87 2.74
N TRP A 252 17.93 -26.96 2.01
CA TRP A 252 18.97 -27.30 1.04
C TRP A 252 20.20 -27.94 1.71
N ILE A 253 20.67 -27.37 2.83
CA ILE A 253 21.79 -27.91 3.62
C ILE A 253 21.43 -29.29 4.16
N ALA A 254 20.25 -29.45 4.76
CA ALA A 254 19.80 -30.72 5.34
C ALA A 254 19.74 -31.83 4.27
N VAL A 255 19.08 -31.57 3.14
CA VAL A 255 18.96 -32.56 2.05
C VAL A 255 20.32 -32.90 1.45
N THR A 256 21.21 -31.92 1.29
CA THR A 256 22.58 -32.18 0.78
C THR A 256 23.45 -32.94 1.78
N ALA A 257 23.31 -32.69 3.08
CA ALA A 257 24.07 -33.36 4.14
C ALA A 257 23.58 -34.80 4.38
N LEU A 258 22.26 -35.01 4.43
CA LEU A 258 21.65 -36.34 4.59
C LEU A 258 22.07 -37.31 3.47
N ARG A 259 22.16 -36.80 2.23
CA ARG A 259 22.65 -37.58 1.08
C ARG A 259 24.12 -38.00 1.19
N GLN A 260 24.92 -37.29 1.97
CA GLN A 260 26.34 -37.58 2.18
C GLN A 260 26.60 -38.49 3.39
N ARG A 261 25.57 -38.83 4.19
CA ARG A 261 25.66 -39.70 5.39
C ARG A 261 26.82 -39.36 6.35
N SER A 262 27.16 -38.08 6.50
CA SER A 262 28.29 -37.64 7.33
C SER A 262 27.80 -36.76 8.49
N PRO A 263 27.85 -37.25 9.75
CA PRO A 263 27.36 -36.50 10.91
C PRO A 263 28.12 -35.18 11.13
N ALA A 264 29.43 -35.14 10.86
CA ALA A 264 30.22 -33.91 10.93
C ALA A 264 29.75 -32.82 9.96
N ARG A 265 29.31 -33.20 8.74
CA ARG A 265 28.78 -32.25 7.76
C ARG A 265 27.36 -31.78 8.11
N ILE A 266 26.59 -32.61 8.80
CA ILE A 266 25.28 -32.24 9.36
C ILE A 266 25.49 -31.18 10.45
N ALA A 267 26.42 -31.43 11.38
CA ALA A 267 26.76 -30.47 12.44
C ALA A 267 27.24 -29.13 11.87
N LEU A 268 28.15 -29.14 10.89
CA LEU A 268 28.65 -27.92 10.24
C LEU A 268 27.54 -27.13 9.52
N GLY A 269 26.59 -27.84 8.90
CA GLY A 269 25.43 -27.23 8.27
C GLY A 269 24.48 -26.57 9.28
N PHE A 270 24.25 -27.24 10.42
CA PHE A 270 23.44 -26.71 11.51
C PHE A 270 24.10 -25.52 12.19
N SER A 271 25.42 -25.58 12.45
CA SER A 271 26.18 -24.45 12.99
C SER A 271 26.17 -23.25 12.06
N PHE A 272 26.26 -23.45 10.75
CA PHE A 272 26.12 -22.36 9.78
C PHE A 272 24.72 -21.75 9.80
N LEU A 273 23.67 -22.57 9.94
CA LEU A 273 22.30 -22.07 10.05
C LEU A 273 22.09 -21.26 11.33
N LEU A 274 22.63 -21.72 12.46
CA LEU A 274 22.61 -20.99 13.71
C LEU A 274 23.37 -19.67 13.59
N LEU A 275 24.55 -19.65 12.97
CA LEU A 275 25.31 -18.43 12.73
C LEU A 275 24.54 -17.45 11.83
N LEU A 276 23.88 -17.95 10.78
CA LEU A 276 23.04 -17.13 9.91
C LEU A 276 21.86 -16.53 10.68
N LEU A 277 21.19 -17.34 11.50
CA LEU A 277 20.08 -16.91 12.35
C LEU A 277 20.57 -15.88 13.38
N SER A 278 21.69 -16.14 14.06
CA SER A 278 22.32 -15.21 15.00
C SER A 278 22.72 -13.90 14.32
N ALA A 279 23.32 -13.94 13.12
CA ALA A 279 23.66 -12.74 12.37
C ALA A 279 22.42 -11.92 12.00
N ILE A 280 21.32 -12.58 11.61
CA ILE A 280 20.03 -11.91 11.34
C ILE A 280 19.47 -11.28 12.62
N LEU A 281 19.52 -11.99 13.76
CA LEU A 281 19.03 -11.47 15.04
C LEU A 281 19.89 -10.31 15.57
N LEU A 282 21.21 -10.37 15.41
CA LEU A 282 22.15 -9.34 15.86
C LEU A 282 22.09 -8.09 14.97
N LEU A 283 22.09 -8.24 13.65
CA LEU A 283 21.94 -7.14 12.70
C LEU A 283 20.50 -6.60 12.66
N GLY A 284 19.54 -7.39 13.14
CA GLY A 284 18.11 -7.11 13.12
C GLY A 284 17.52 -6.72 14.48
N GLY A 285 18.26 -6.64 15.59
CA GLY A 285 17.71 -6.49 16.94
C GLY A 285 16.83 -5.25 17.15
N ASP A 286 17.37 -4.06 16.89
CA ASP A 286 16.63 -2.78 16.96
C ASP A 286 15.56 -2.63 15.87
N THR A 287 15.66 -3.40 14.79
CA THR A 287 14.64 -3.45 13.74
C THR A 287 13.52 -4.41 14.14
N LEU A 288 13.81 -5.54 14.80
CA LEU A 288 12.88 -6.56 15.32
C LEU A 288 12.01 -6.05 16.46
N GLU A 289 12.54 -5.23 17.35
CA GLU A 289 11.71 -4.50 18.33
C GLU A 289 10.79 -3.48 17.65
N ARG A 290 11.29 -2.74 16.64
CA ARG A 290 10.45 -1.87 15.78
C ARG A 290 9.43 -2.66 14.93
N PHE A 291 9.72 -3.92 14.60
CA PHE A 291 8.81 -4.84 13.91
C PHE A 291 7.64 -5.32 14.79
N HIS A 292 7.77 -5.28 16.12
CA HIS A 292 6.69 -5.54 17.07
C HIS A 292 5.91 -4.26 17.41
N LEU A 293 6.60 -3.12 17.58
CA LEU A 293 5.96 -1.84 17.94
C LEU A 293 5.17 -1.19 16.79
N ARG A 294 5.61 -1.34 15.51
CA ARG A 294 4.83 -0.88 14.33
C ARG A 294 3.71 -1.83 13.91
N GLY A 295 3.49 -2.91 14.65
CA GLY A 295 2.43 -3.90 14.41
C GLY A 295 1.01 -3.40 14.62
N LEU A 296 0.82 -2.13 15.02
CA LEU A 296 -0.49 -1.55 15.31
C LEU A 296 -0.95 -0.43 14.36
N GLU A 297 -0.08 0.25 13.58
CA GLU A 297 -0.52 1.51 12.92
C GLU A 297 0.09 1.86 11.53
N GLY A 298 0.65 0.93 10.74
CA GLY A 298 1.38 1.34 9.52
C GLY A 298 1.19 0.50 8.26
N MET A 299 0.24 0.90 7.40
CA MET A 299 0.21 0.73 5.93
C MET A 299 0.83 -0.53 5.29
N GLY A 300 0.61 -1.70 5.89
CA GLY A 300 0.63 -2.98 5.21
C GLY A 300 -0.72 -3.66 5.46
N VAL A 301 -1.22 -4.45 4.50
CA VAL A 301 -2.42 -5.27 4.71
C VAL A 301 -2.18 -6.13 5.95
N SER A 302 -2.87 -5.81 7.06
CA SER A 302 -2.80 -6.59 8.29
C SER A 302 -3.23 -8.02 8.01
N SER A 303 -2.77 -8.98 8.83
CA SER A 303 -3.17 -10.37 8.68
C SER A 303 -4.70 -10.51 8.66
N ASP A 304 -5.38 -9.70 9.47
CA ASP A 304 -6.84 -9.68 9.57
C ASP A 304 -7.48 -9.14 8.29
N PHE A 305 -6.96 -8.05 7.70
CA PHE A 305 -7.50 -7.50 6.46
C PHE A 305 -7.32 -8.43 5.25
N ARG A 306 -6.21 -9.20 5.20
CA ARG A 306 -6.02 -10.23 4.15
C ARG A 306 -7.14 -11.27 4.18
N TRP A 307 -7.57 -11.67 5.38
CA TRP A 307 -8.61 -12.67 5.52
C TRP A 307 -9.99 -12.17 5.07
N LEU A 308 -10.26 -10.87 5.27
CA LEU A 308 -11.44 -10.20 4.71
C LEU A 308 -11.41 -10.19 3.17
N ILE A 309 -10.24 -9.92 2.56
CA ILE A 309 -10.07 -9.99 1.10
C ILE A 309 -10.34 -11.42 0.60
N PHE A 310 -9.82 -12.44 1.29
CA PHE A 310 -10.06 -13.83 0.91
C PHE A 310 -11.55 -14.19 1.01
N GLN A 311 -12.24 -13.76 2.07
CA GLN A 311 -13.67 -13.97 2.25
C GLN A 311 -14.48 -13.41 1.08
N ASP A 312 -14.24 -12.15 0.72
CA ASP A 312 -14.90 -11.52 -0.43
C ASP A 312 -14.51 -12.19 -1.75
N THR A 313 -13.25 -12.65 -1.87
CA THR A 313 -12.79 -13.37 -3.06
C THR A 313 -13.54 -14.69 -3.22
N PHE A 314 -13.80 -15.42 -2.14
CA PHE A 314 -14.63 -16.63 -2.18
C PHE A 314 -16.08 -16.33 -2.57
N GLN A 315 -16.62 -15.16 -2.20
CA GLN A 315 -17.95 -14.74 -2.68
C GLN A 315 -17.94 -14.51 -4.19
N LEU A 316 -16.92 -13.83 -4.72
CA LEU A 316 -16.71 -13.68 -6.16
C LEU A 316 -16.61 -15.05 -6.86
N LEU A 317 -15.83 -15.99 -6.31
CA LEU A 317 -15.66 -17.33 -6.87
C LEU A 317 -16.98 -18.09 -6.95
N ARG A 318 -17.80 -18.04 -5.91
CA ARG A 318 -19.14 -18.67 -5.89
C ARG A 318 -20.11 -18.03 -6.88
N ALA A 319 -19.94 -16.74 -7.17
CA ALA A 319 -20.74 -16.00 -8.14
C ALA A 319 -20.21 -16.10 -9.59
N SER A 320 -19.10 -16.80 -9.82
CA SER A 320 -18.41 -16.91 -11.11
C SER A 320 -18.66 -18.26 -11.79
N SER A 321 -18.46 -18.30 -13.10
CA SER A 321 -18.50 -19.57 -13.86
C SER A 321 -17.30 -20.45 -13.49
N TRP A 322 -17.37 -21.74 -13.84
CA TRP A 322 -16.27 -22.70 -13.62
C TRP A 322 -14.96 -22.30 -14.31
N CYS A 323 -15.03 -21.48 -15.37
CA CYS A 323 -13.90 -20.94 -16.13
C CYS A 323 -13.43 -19.54 -15.66
N GLY A 324 -13.89 -19.07 -14.49
CA GLY A 324 -13.49 -17.77 -13.93
C GLY A 324 -14.25 -16.58 -14.53
N ILE A 325 -13.69 -15.38 -14.46
CA ILE A 325 -14.25 -14.13 -15.02
C ILE A 325 -13.49 -13.57 -16.24
N GLY A 326 -12.44 -14.28 -16.69
CA GLY A 326 -11.54 -13.84 -17.75
C GLY A 326 -10.35 -13.03 -17.22
N LEU A 327 -9.17 -13.25 -17.82
CA LEU A 327 -7.92 -12.62 -17.41
C LEU A 327 -7.98 -11.09 -17.37
N GLY A 328 -7.36 -10.50 -16.34
CA GLY A 328 -7.26 -9.05 -16.14
C GLY A 328 -8.52 -8.37 -15.63
N ASN A 329 -9.54 -9.12 -15.21
CA ASN A 329 -10.80 -8.55 -14.72
C ASN A 329 -10.96 -8.60 -13.19
N PHE A 330 -10.00 -9.18 -12.46
CA PHE A 330 -10.11 -9.30 -11.01
C PHE A 330 -10.39 -7.97 -10.34
N ASP A 331 -9.53 -6.96 -10.51
CA ASP A 331 -9.68 -5.66 -9.86
C ASP A 331 -11.05 -5.01 -10.15
N SER A 332 -11.45 -4.95 -11.42
CA SER A 332 -12.69 -4.30 -11.84
C SER A 332 -13.94 -4.99 -11.30
N VAL A 333 -13.99 -6.32 -11.31
CA VAL A 333 -15.16 -7.09 -10.85
C VAL A 333 -15.12 -7.27 -9.34
N PHE A 334 -13.95 -7.45 -8.73
CA PHE A 334 -13.82 -7.64 -7.29
C PHE A 334 -14.27 -6.41 -6.51
N ALA A 335 -14.11 -5.20 -7.05
CA ALA A 335 -14.53 -3.96 -6.41
C ALA A 335 -15.98 -3.97 -5.89
N ILE A 336 -16.91 -4.61 -6.61
CA ILE A 336 -18.33 -4.75 -6.21
C ILE A 336 -18.60 -5.88 -5.22
N PHE A 337 -17.63 -6.76 -4.96
CA PHE A 337 -17.71 -7.83 -3.97
C PHE A 337 -17.06 -7.46 -2.62
N ARG A 338 -16.46 -6.27 -2.52
CA ARG A 338 -15.73 -5.81 -1.32
C ARG A 338 -16.66 -5.40 -0.18
N ALA A 339 -17.41 -6.35 0.36
CA ALA A 339 -18.30 -6.14 1.51
C ALA A 339 -17.54 -6.22 2.84
N ALA A 340 -16.77 -7.30 3.06
CA ALA A 340 -15.99 -7.46 4.28
C ALA A 340 -14.70 -6.63 4.25
N SER A 341 -14.07 -6.53 3.08
CA SER A 341 -12.83 -5.79 2.82
C SER A 341 -13.05 -4.34 2.37
N GLY A 342 -14.20 -3.75 2.72
CA GLY A 342 -14.68 -2.43 2.26
C GLY A 342 -13.93 -1.20 2.81
N GLY A 343 -12.70 -1.35 3.31
CA GLY A 343 -11.91 -0.24 3.85
C GLY A 343 -11.50 0.81 2.81
N ASN A 344 -10.90 1.92 3.31
CA ASN A 344 -10.54 3.11 2.53
C ASN A 344 -9.60 2.82 1.34
N THR A 345 -8.80 1.75 1.38
CA THR A 345 -7.89 1.40 0.28
C THR A 345 -8.51 0.35 -0.63
N ARG A 346 -8.53 0.64 -1.94
CA ARG A 346 -8.99 -0.32 -2.96
C ARG A 346 -8.07 -1.53 -3.02
N ALA A 347 -8.61 -2.72 -2.79
CA ALA A 347 -7.89 -3.97 -2.96
C ALA A 347 -7.81 -4.33 -4.45
N LEU A 348 -6.59 -4.33 -5.00
CA LEU A 348 -6.36 -4.56 -6.44
C LEU A 348 -6.12 -6.04 -6.79
N HIS A 349 -5.95 -6.90 -5.79
CA HIS A 349 -5.62 -8.31 -5.95
C HIS A 349 -6.06 -9.13 -4.73
N PRO A 350 -6.25 -10.46 -4.87
CA PRO A 350 -6.75 -11.31 -3.79
C PRO A 350 -5.67 -11.70 -2.78
N GLU A 351 -4.49 -11.06 -2.79
CA GLU A 351 -3.35 -11.38 -1.89
C GLU A 351 -2.87 -12.84 -1.99
N SER A 352 -3.17 -13.51 -3.11
CA SER A 352 -2.79 -14.90 -3.39
C SER A 352 -2.78 -15.16 -4.90
N ASP A 353 -1.66 -15.60 -5.46
CA ASP A 353 -1.55 -16.00 -6.86
C ASP A 353 -2.55 -17.11 -7.22
N TRP A 354 -2.79 -18.04 -6.30
CA TRP A 354 -3.68 -19.17 -6.53
C TRP A 354 -5.15 -18.76 -6.57
N LEU A 355 -5.57 -17.87 -5.67
CA LEU A 355 -6.93 -17.32 -5.70
C LEU A 355 -7.12 -16.42 -6.92
N TRP A 356 -6.09 -15.67 -7.33
CA TRP A 356 -6.16 -14.83 -8.53
C TRP A 356 -6.32 -15.68 -9.78
N LEU A 357 -5.50 -16.74 -9.93
CA LEU A 357 -5.62 -17.69 -11.02
C LEU A 357 -7.01 -18.35 -11.06
N TRP A 358 -7.54 -18.73 -9.89
CA TRP A 358 -8.89 -19.30 -9.79
C TRP A 358 -9.95 -18.27 -10.21
N ALA A 359 -9.88 -17.05 -9.71
CA ALA A 359 -10.87 -16.02 -10.02
C ALA A 359 -10.92 -15.74 -11.52
N GLU A 360 -9.77 -15.63 -12.19
CA GLU A 360 -9.73 -15.23 -13.60
C GLU A 360 -9.84 -16.38 -14.61
N LEU A 361 -9.29 -17.56 -14.32
CA LEU A 361 -9.28 -18.71 -15.24
C LEU A 361 -10.06 -19.94 -14.74
N GLY A 362 -10.63 -19.87 -13.54
CA GLY A 362 -11.42 -20.93 -12.96
C GLY A 362 -10.61 -22.05 -12.29
N TRP A 363 -11.31 -22.94 -11.60
CA TRP A 363 -10.67 -24.05 -10.88
C TRP A 363 -9.94 -25.05 -11.80
N PRO A 364 -10.35 -25.31 -13.08
CA PRO A 364 -9.60 -26.23 -13.92
C PRO A 364 -8.20 -25.73 -14.25
N ALA A 365 -8.01 -24.41 -14.34
CA ALA A 365 -6.69 -23.82 -14.58
C ALA A 365 -5.75 -24.03 -13.38
N VAL A 366 -6.27 -23.96 -12.15
CA VAL A 366 -5.51 -24.28 -10.93
C VAL A 366 -5.08 -25.75 -10.95
N ALA A 367 -6.00 -26.67 -11.23
CA ALA A 367 -5.70 -28.10 -11.31
C ALA A 367 -4.65 -28.41 -12.39
N LEU A 368 -4.82 -27.88 -13.60
CA LEU A 368 -3.87 -28.05 -14.70
C LEU A 368 -2.49 -27.45 -14.39
N THR A 369 -2.44 -26.31 -13.69
CA THR A 369 -1.18 -25.70 -13.26
C THR A 369 -0.44 -26.59 -12.28
N ILE A 370 -1.13 -27.16 -11.28
CA ILE A 370 -0.54 -28.11 -10.33
C ILE A 370 -0.04 -29.37 -11.04
N ILE A 371 -0.86 -29.97 -11.93
CA ILE A 371 -0.48 -31.17 -12.68
C ILE A 371 0.70 -30.87 -13.62
N GLY A 372 0.68 -29.73 -14.31
CA GLY A 372 1.74 -29.27 -15.20
C GLY A 372 3.05 -29.08 -14.45
N ALA A 373 3.02 -28.39 -13.30
CA ALA A 373 4.16 -28.21 -12.42
C ALA A 373 4.71 -29.56 -11.94
N ALA A 374 3.85 -30.49 -11.54
CA ALA A 374 4.26 -31.83 -11.13
C ALA A 374 4.93 -32.62 -12.28
N LEU A 375 4.40 -32.56 -13.50
CA LEU A 375 5.01 -33.21 -14.67
C LEU A 375 6.39 -32.63 -14.99
N VAL A 376 6.56 -31.30 -14.90
CA VAL A 376 7.85 -30.64 -15.10
C VAL A 376 8.81 -31.02 -13.98
N ALA A 377 8.39 -30.94 -12.71
CA ALA A 377 9.19 -31.25 -11.53
C ALA A 377 9.64 -32.73 -11.47
N ARG A 378 8.83 -33.67 -11.99
CA ARG A 378 9.24 -35.09 -12.11
C ARG A 378 10.51 -35.28 -12.93
N ARG A 379 10.78 -34.39 -13.91
CA ARG A 379 12.00 -34.40 -14.72
C ARG A 379 13.25 -33.88 -13.99
N VAL A 380 13.12 -33.49 -12.71
CA VAL A 380 14.26 -33.21 -11.83
C VAL A 380 14.92 -34.51 -11.35
N LEU A 381 14.24 -35.65 -11.42
CA LEU A 381 14.85 -36.92 -11.03
C LEU A 381 15.58 -37.58 -12.23
N PRO A 382 16.71 -38.28 -11.97
CA PRO A 382 17.36 -38.46 -10.68
C PRO A 382 18.34 -37.31 -10.33
N LEU A 383 18.53 -37.09 -9.02
CA LEU A 383 19.55 -36.20 -8.47
C LEU A 383 20.80 -37.03 -8.13
N GLN A 384 21.59 -37.36 -9.15
CA GLN A 384 22.82 -38.18 -9.04
C GLN A 384 24.08 -37.33 -8.99
N GLU A 385 25.14 -37.88 -8.39
CA GLU A 385 26.44 -37.22 -8.35
C GLU A 385 26.96 -36.96 -9.77
N GLY A 386 27.67 -35.84 -9.96
CA GLY A 386 28.13 -35.40 -11.28
C GLY A 386 27.09 -34.66 -12.13
N THR A 387 25.78 -34.69 -11.79
CA THR A 387 24.72 -34.05 -12.60
C THR A 387 24.41 -32.58 -12.25
N ASN A 388 25.32 -31.86 -11.57
CA ASN A 388 25.03 -30.58 -10.90
C ASN A 388 23.90 -30.66 -9.84
N GLN A 389 23.68 -31.84 -9.25
CA GLN A 389 22.59 -32.12 -8.29
C GLN A 389 22.33 -31.03 -7.24
N ARG A 390 23.38 -30.37 -6.72
CA ARG A 390 23.25 -29.35 -5.66
C ARG A 390 22.66 -28.04 -6.17
N PHE A 391 23.11 -27.58 -7.34
CA PHE A 391 22.53 -26.41 -8.02
C PHE A 391 21.08 -26.66 -8.42
N ARG A 392 20.82 -27.86 -8.94
CA ARG A 392 19.48 -28.28 -9.37
C ARG A 392 18.51 -28.36 -8.19
N LEU A 393 18.97 -28.88 -7.05
CA LEU A 393 18.20 -28.89 -5.81
C LEU A 393 17.96 -27.48 -5.26
N ALA A 394 18.96 -26.59 -5.27
CA ALA A 394 18.79 -25.20 -4.84
C ALA A 394 17.75 -24.47 -5.70
N ALA A 395 17.84 -24.63 -7.02
CA ALA A 395 16.89 -24.05 -7.96
C ALA A 395 15.47 -24.63 -7.79
N LEU A 396 15.35 -25.93 -7.54
CA LEU A 396 14.05 -26.56 -7.23
C LEU A 396 13.45 -26.00 -5.93
N ILE A 397 14.23 -25.91 -4.86
CA ILE A 397 13.77 -25.36 -3.58
C ILE A 397 13.32 -23.90 -3.76
N GLY A 398 14.11 -23.08 -4.46
CA GLY A 398 13.73 -21.71 -4.78
C GLY A 398 12.40 -21.62 -5.55
N ALA A 399 12.21 -22.46 -6.57
CA ALA A 399 10.96 -22.50 -7.33
C ALA A 399 9.74 -22.99 -6.51
N ILE A 400 9.93 -23.96 -5.60
CA ILE A 400 8.87 -24.44 -4.70
C ILE A 400 8.51 -23.36 -3.68
N LEU A 401 9.50 -22.73 -3.04
CA LEU A 401 9.25 -21.66 -2.07
C LEU A 401 8.58 -20.45 -2.71
N PHE A 402 8.96 -20.10 -3.93
CA PHE A 402 8.26 -19.10 -4.74
C PHE A 402 6.77 -19.45 -4.92
N ALA A 403 6.46 -20.68 -5.33
CA ALA A 403 5.08 -21.14 -5.52
C ALA A 403 4.27 -21.20 -4.21
N LEU A 404 4.91 -21.56 -3.09
CA LEU A 404 4.29 -21.58 -1.76
C LEU A 404 4.05 -20.16 -1.23
N HIS A 405 4.98 -19.23 -1.47
CA HIS A 405 4.83 -17.83 -1.10
C HIS A 405 3.61 -17.21 -1.82
N GLY A 406 3.35 -17.61 -3.06
CA GLY A 406 2.15 -17.25 -3.82
C GLY A 406 0.81 -17.68 -3.20
N ILE A 407 0.78 -18.47 -2.12
CA ILE A 407 -0.46 -18.75 -1.35
C ILE A 407 -0.93 -17.49 -0.60
N VAL A 408 0.00 -16.66 -0.16
CA VAL A 408 -0.26 -15.48 0.70
C VAL A 408 0.30 -14.18 0.12
N ASP A 409 0.74 -14.22 -1.13
CA ASP A 409 1.20 -13.06 -1.90
C ASP A 409 0.94 -13.28 -3.40
N VAL A 410 1.17 -12.24 -4.20
CA VAL A 410 0.90 -12.21 -5.65
C VAL A 410 2.18 -12.09 -6.49
N SER A 411 3.23 -12.80 -6.07
CA SER A 411 4.56 -12.76 -6.70
C SER A 411 4.58 -13.44 -8.08
N GLY A 412 3.67 -14.38 -8.36
CA GLY A 412 3.44 -15.03 -9.64
C GLY A 412 2.75 -14.15 -10.70
N HIS A 413 2.02 -13.10 -10.29
CA HIS A 413 1.38 -12.14 -11.19
C HIS A 413 2.29 -10.95 -11.57
N ARG A 414 3.55 -10.96 -11.15
CA ARG A 414 4.56 -10.00 -11.58
C ARG A 414 5.58 -10.67 -12.50
N VAL A 415 5.78 -10.10 -13.67
CA VAL A 415 6.63 -10.67 -14.73
C VAL A 415 8.06 -10.93 -14.23
N GLY A 416 8.65 -10.01 -13.47
CA GLY A 416 10.03 -10.15 -12.97
C GLY A 416 10.23 -11.36 -12.05
N THR A 417 9.43 -11.46 -11.00
CA THR A 417 9.48 -12.58 -10.03
C THR A 417 8.99 -13.89 -10.64
N ALA A 418 7.92 -13.87 -11.45
CA ALA A 418 7.44 -15.05 -12.17
C ALA A 418 8.49 -15.62 -13.13
N PHE A 419 9.15 -14.78 -13.94
CA PHE A 419 10.22 -15.22 -14.83
C PHE A 419 11.41 -15.80 -14.04
N SER A 420 11.71 -15.23 -12.88
CA SER A 420 12.76 -15.74 -11.97
C SER A 420 12.41 -17.12 -11.42
N GLY A 421 11.19 -17.32 -10.89
CA GLY A 421 10.71 -18.61 -10.41
C GLY A 421 10.68 -19.69 -11.50
N ILE A 422 10.17 -19.33 -12.69
CA ILE A 422 10.14 -20.21 -13.87
C ILE A 422 11.56 -20.57 -14.33
N PHE A 423 12.49 -19.61 -14.33
CA PHE A 423 13.88 -19.82 -14.69
C PHE A 423 14.55 -20.84 -13.76
N LEU A 424 14.35 -20.71 -12.44
CA LEU A 424 14.85 -21.66 -11.45
C LEU A 424 14.25 -23.06 -11.65
N LEU A 425 12.94 -23.16 -11.91
CA LEU A 425 12.30 -24.44 -12.21
C LEU A 425 12.93 -25.10 -13.45
N GLY A 426 13.12 -24.37 -14.54
CA GLY A 426 13.70 -24.92 -15.77
C GLY A 426 15.18 -25.33 -15.63
N LEU A 427 15.97 -24.65 -14.78
CA LEU A 427 17.35 -25.03 -14.49
C LEU A 427 17.49 -26.14 -13.42
N SER A 428 16.41 -26.52 -12.74
CA SER A 428 16.38 -27.68 -11.84
C SER A 428 16.36 -29.03 -12.59
N LEU A 429 15.91 -29.04 -13.84
CA LEU A 429 15.69 -30.26 -14.63
C LEU A 429 16.97 -31.08 -14.84
N HIS A 430 16.82 -32.41 -14.94
CA HIS A 430 17.93 -33.31 -15.22
C HIS A 430 18.40 -33.16 -16.67
N ARG A 431 19.72 -33.07 -16.86
CA ARG A 431 20.35 -32.92 -18.18
C ARG A 431 21.39 -34.04 -18.39
N PRO A 432 21.52 -34.61 -19.61
CA PRO A 432 20.80 -34.25 -20.84
C PRO A 432 19.31 -34.60 -20.75
N LEU A 433 18.47 -33.78 -21.39
CA LEU A 433 17.05 -34.07 -21.47
C LEU A 433 16.82 -35.28 -22.37
N ARG A 434 16.00 -36.24 -21.91
CA ARG A 434 15.53 -37.36 -22.75
C ARG A 434 14.26 -36.93 -23.50
N VAL A 435 14.41 -36.02 -24.46
CA VAL A 435 13.31 -35.43 -25.22
C VAL A 435 13.52 -35.64 -26.71
N LYS A 436 12.42 -35.78 -27.46
CA LYS A 436 12.47 -36.03 -28.90
C LYS A 436 12.61 -34.70 -29.67
N PRO A 437 13.48 -34.62 -30.68
CA PRO A 437 13.51 -33.46 -31.57
C PRO A 437 12.19 -33.37 -32.33
N ASN A 438 11.70 -32.15 -32.55
CA ASN A 438 10.48 -31.90 -33.31
C ASN A 438 10.56 -30.54 -34.00
N GLN A 439 10.58 -30.54 -35.33
CA GLN A 439 10.67 -29.32 -36.13
C GLN A 439 9.42 -28.43 -35.99
N TRP A 440 8.24 -29.02 -35.77
CA TRP A 440 7.00 -28.27 -35.55
C TRP A 440 7.08 -27.36 -34.33
N ILE A 441 7.78 -27.79 -33.28
CA ILE A 441 7.98 -26.97 -32.08
C ILE A 441 8.80 -25.74 -32.40
N ALA A 442 9.83 -25.88 -33.24
CA ALA A 442 10.64 -24.75 -33.64
C ALA A 442 9.82 -23.74 -34.47
N THR A 443 9.03 -24.22 -35.43
CA THR A 443 8.14 -23.37 -36.25
C THR A 443 7.10 -22.67 -35.38
N PHE A 444 6.40 -23.41 -34.52
CA PHE A 444 5.39 -22.87 -33.62
C PHE A 444 5.98 -21.83 -32.64
N SER A 445 7.15 -22.12 -32.08
CA SER A 445 7.86 -21.18 -31.19
C SER A 445 8.27 -19.90 -31.92
N ARG A 446 8.64 -19.97 -33.21
CA ARG A 446 8.91 -18.76 -34.01
C ARG A 446 7.64 -17.96 -34.27
N LEU A 447 6.51 -18.60 -34.55
CA LEU A 447 5.23 -17.90 -34.71
C LEU A 447 4.83 -17.16 -33.43
N ILE A 448 4.97 -17.81 -32.28
CA ILE A 448 4.82 -17.16 -30.98
C ILE A 448 5.86 -16.03 -30.83
N GLY A 449 7.10 -16.26 -31.27
CA GLY A 449 8.15 -15.23 -31.28
C GLY A 449 7.76 -13.97 -32.04
N VAL A 450 7.15 -14.10 -33.23
CA VAL A 450 6.60 -12.97 -34.00
C VAL A 450 5.50 -12.28 -33.21
N LEU A 451 4.54 -13.03 -32.68
CA LEU A 451 3.43 -12.49 -31.89
C LEU A 451 3.92 -11.67 -30.69
N LEU A 452 4.86 -12.22 -29.91
CA LEU A 452 5.43 -11.55 -28.73
C LEU A 452 6.27 -10.33 -29.11
N LEU A 453 7.04 -10.40 -30.21
CA LEU A 453 7.82 -9.27 -30.69
C LEU A 453 6.93 -8.12 -31.13
N VAL A 454 5.93 -8.39 -31.98
CA VAL A 454 5.00 -7.37 -32.49
C VAL A 454 4.20 -6.77 -31.34
N SER A 455 3.65 -7.60 -30.45
CA SER A 455 2.87 -7.12 -29.29
C SER A 455 3.74 -6.28 -28.34
N GLY A 456 4.94 -6.77 -28.02
CA GLY A 456 5.87 -6.10 -27.11
C GLY A 456 6.35 -4.74 -27.63
N VAL A 457 6.73 -4.67 -28.92
CA VAL A 457 7.10 -3.41 -29.57
C VAL A 457 5.91 -2.47 -29.63
N SER A 458 4.72 -2.97 -29.98
CA SER A 458 3.50 -2.15 -30.05
C SER A 458 3.16 -1.52 -28.71
N TRP A 459 3.25 -2.26 -27.61
CA TRP A 459 3.01 -1.73 -26.26
C TRP A 459 4.02 -0.65 -25.88
N ALA A 460 5.30 -0.87 -26.16
CA ALA A 460 6.36 0.10 -25.85
C ALA A 460 6.22 1.39 -26.68
N VAL A 461 5.94 1.26 -27.98
CA VAL A 461 5.73 2.41 -28.89
C VAL A 461 4.46 3.17 -28.52
N ALA A 462 3.34 2.47 -28.29
CA ALA A 462 2.08 3.10 -27.95
C ALA A 462 2.15 3.84 -26.60
N ALA A 463 2.82 3.28 -25.60
CA ALA A 463 3.03 3.95 -24.32
C ALA A 463 3.90 5.20 -24.46
N ARG A 464 5.04 5.10 -25.16
CA ARG A 464 5.95 6.24 -25.36
C ARG A 464 5.30 7.37 -26.17
N GLY A 465 4.55 7.02 -27.20
CA GLY A 465 3.87 7.97 -28.08
C GLY A 465 2.50 8.44 -27.56
N LYS A 466 2.06 7.99 -26.37
CA LYS A 466 0.71 8.21 -25.84
C LYS A 466 -0.40 7.94 -26.87
N MET A 467 -0.23 6.92 -27.71
CA MET A 467 -1.12 6.65 -28.83
C MET A 467 -2.42 5.99 -28.37
N PRO A 468 -3.55 6.20 -29.08
CA PRO A 468 -4.75 5.41 -28.87
C PRO A 468 -4.47 3.96 -29.28
N PHE A 469 -4.61 3.03 -28.33
CA PHE A 469 -4.25 1.63 -28.54
C PHE A 469 -5.17 0.70 -27.74
N PRO A 470 -5.86 -0.27 -28.38
CA PRO A 470 -6.74 -1.17 -27.66
C PRO A 470 -6.04 -1.93 -26.53
N GLY A 471 -6.66 -1.96 -25.34
CA GLY A 471 -6.16 -2.63 -24.14
C GLY A 471 -5.53 -1.68 -23.12
N CYS A 472 -4.82 -2.23 -22.14
CA CYS A 472 -4.37 -1.49 -20.96
C CYS A 472 -3.52 -0.26 -21.29
N VAL A 473 -2.62 -0.35 -22.29
CA VAL A 473 -1.72 0.77 -22.66
C VAL A 473 -2.52 1.98 -23.13
N GLY A 474 -3.46 1.81 -24.07
CA GLY A 474 -4.25 2.95 -24.53
C GLY A 474 -5.29 3.42 -23.52
N VAL A 475 -5.76 2.56 -22.61
CA VAL A 475 -6.60 2.99 -21.48
C VAL A 475 -5.80 3.92 -20.56
N THR A 476 -4.57 3.56 -20.19
CA THR A 476 -3.69 4.43 -19.40
C THR A 476 -3.41 5.74 -20.13
N ASN A 477 -3.03 5.69 -21.41
CA ASN A 477 -2.80 6.88 -22.21
C ASN A 477 -4.05 7.77 -22.29
N ALA A 478 -5.23 7.17 -22.51
CA ALA A 478 -6.48 7.91 -22.59
C ALA A 478 -6.81 8.59 -21.27
N LYS A 479 -6.59 7.95 -20.11
CA LYS A 479 -6.79 8.57 -18.79
C LYS A 479 -5.87 9.77 -18.58
N GLU A 480 -4.57 9.61 -18.87
CA GLU A 480 -3.60 10.69 -18.73
C GLU A 480 -3.95 11.87 -19.65
N LEU A 481 -4.17 11.61 -20.93
CA LEU A 481 -4.54 12.64 -21.91
C LEU A 481 -5.88 13.30 -21.59
N SER A 482 -6.87 12.54 -21.09
CA SER A 482 -8.15 13.08 -20.66
C SER A 482 -8.02 13.96 -19.43
N ALA A 483 -7.18 13.58 -18.45
CA ALA A 483 -6.92 14.42 -17.29
C ALA A 483 -6.19 15.72 -17.68
N ASP A 484 -5.25 15.65 -18.63
CA ASP A 484 -4.56 16.81 -19.18
C ASP A 484 -5.52 17.73 -19.95
N ALA A 485 -6.35 17.18 -20.84
CA ALA A 485 -7.36 17.91 -21.60
C ALA A 485 -8.40 18.57 -20.66
N ASN A 486 -8.87 17.85 -19.64
CA ASN A 486 -9.81 18.38 -18.65
C ASN A 486 -9.21 19.55 -17.86
N ARG A 487 -7.94 19.47 -17.44
CA ARG A 487 -7.23 20.61 -16.81
C ARG A 487 -7.07 21.79 -17.76
N GLY A 488 -6.83 21.52 -19.04
CA GLY A 488 -6.79 22.50 -20.11
C GLY A 488 -8.16 23.04 -20.56
N ARG A 489 -9.27 22.59 -19.93
CA ARG A 489 -10.66 22.92 -20.30
C ARG A 489 -11.06 22.47 -21.72
N ASN A 490 -10.35 21.51 -22.31
CA ASN A 490 -10.75 20.87 -23.56
C ASN A 490 -11.68 19.68 -23.27
N PHE A 491 -12.90 19.97 -22.85
CA PHE A 491 -13.85 18.96 -22.37
C PHE A 491 -14.35 18.04 -23.51
N ALA A 492 -14.52 18.57 -24.72
CA ALA A 492 -14.87 17.77 -25.90
C ALA A 492 -13.82 16.67 -26.20
N GLU A 493 -12.53 16.99 -26.07
CA GLU A 493 -11.46 16.01 -26.20
C GLU A 493 -11.51 14.96 -25.09
N THR A 494 -11.71 15.38 -23.83
CA THR A 494 -11.90 14.47 -22.69
C THR A 494 -13.02 13.47 -22.95
N ILE A 495 -14.18 13.94 -23.42
CA ILE A 495 -15.34 13.08 -23.74
C ILE A 495 -15.01 12.10 -24.86
N SER A 496 -14.33 12.56 -25.92
CA SER A 496 -13.94 11.72 -27.05
C SER A 496 -12.95 10.62 -26.64
N LEU A 497 -11.90 10.99 -25.89
CA LEU A 497 -10.87 10.07 -25.41
C LEU A 497 -11.43 8.99 -24.49
N THR A 498 -12.23 9.40 -23.50
CA THR A 498 -12.87 8.49 -22.53
C THR A 498 -13.89 7.58 -23.20
N THR A 499 -14.74 8.11 -24.10
CA THR A 499 -15.73 7.30 -24.85
C THR A 499 -15.05 6.21 -25.67
N ARG A 500 -13.96 6.53 -26.36
CA ARG A 500 -13.17 5.53 -27.10
C ARG A 500 -12.53 4.51 -26.17
N ALA A 501 -11.98 4.93 -25.03
CA ALA A 501 -11.35 4.04 -24.07
C ALA A 501 -12.35 3.09 -23.38
N LEU A 502 -13.60 3.51 -23.19
CA LEU A 502 -14.68 2.68 -22.65
C LEU A 502 -15.06 1.52 -23.58
N LEU A 503 -14.78 1.61 -24.88
CA LEU A 503 -14.89 0.46 -25.80
C LEU A 503 -13.85 -0.64 -25.50
N TRP A 504 -12.76 -0.30 -24.82
CA TRP A 504 -11.69 -1.23 -24.46
C TRP A 504 -11.80 -1.73 -23.02
N ALA A 505 -12.20 -0.84 -22.10
CA ALA A 505 -12.31 -1.11 -20.66
C ALA A 505 -13.64 -0.57 -20.09
N PRO A 506 -14.78 -1.20 -20.41
CA PRO A 506 -16.10 -0.75 -19.95
C PRO A 506 -16.32 -0.86 -18.44
N LEU A 507 -15.43 -1.52 -17.70
CA LEU A 507 -15.49 -1.64 -16.23
C LEU A 507 -14.55 -0.67 -15.52
N ASP A 508 -13.92 0.26 -16.24
CA ASP A 508 -13.02 1.25 -15.65
C ASP A 508 -13.78 2.48 -15.15
N TRP A 509 -13.98 2.57 -13.84
CA TRP A 509 -14.74 3.66 -13.22
C TRP A 509 -14.14 5.05 -13.46
N GLN A 510 -12.81 5.15 -13.64
CA GLN A 510 -12.14 6.44 -13.81
C GLN A 510 -12.48 7.06 -15.16
N LEU A 511 -12.70 6.24 -16.19
CA LEU A 511 -13.11 6.72 -17.51
C LEU A 511 -14.49 7.37 -17.45
N TYR A 512 -15.47 6.73 -16.78
CA TYR A 512 -16.79 7.33 -16.56
C TYR A 512 -16.71 8.60 -15.72
N PHE A 513 -15.91 8.59 -14.65
CA PHE A 513 -15.76 9.77 -13.80
C PHE A 513 -15.15 10.97 -14.54
N LEU A 514 -14.07 10.75 -15.29
CA LEU A 514 -13.44 11.81 -16.10
C LEU A 514 -14.38 12.32 -17.19
N ARG A 515 -15.16 11.43 -17.83
CA ARG A 515 -16.15 11.83 -18.82
C ARG A 515 -17.27 12.66 -18.20
N ALA A 516 -17.80 12.23 -17.05
CA ALA A 516 -18.82 12.98 -16.30
C ALA A 516 -18.36 14.38 -15.92
N LEU A 517 -17.11 14.55 -15.45
CA LEU A 517 -16.56 15.88 -15.14
C LEU A 517 -16.57 16.82 -16.36
N ALA A 518 -16.21 16.30 -17.53
CA ALA A 518 -16.24 17.05 -18.78
C ALA A 518 -17.69 17.35 -19.24
N GLU A 519 -18.60 16.39 -19.10
CA GLU A 519 -20.03 16.56 -19.45
C GLU A 519 -20.72 17.60 -18.56
N VAL A 520 -20.39 17.69 -17.26
CA VAL A 520 -20.84 18.78 -16.38
C VAL A 520 -20.40 20.14 -16.94
N ALA A 521 -19.14 20.26 -17.35
CA ALA A 521 -18.59 21.50 -17.89
C ALA A 521 -19.21 21.88 -19.25
N GLU A 522 -19.56 20.89 -20.08
CA GLU A 522 -20.30 21.03 -21.34
C GLU A 522 -21.81 21.22 -21.16
N LYS A 523 -22.29 21.34 -19.91
CA LYS A 523 -23.71 21.54 -19.57
C LYS A 523 -24.61 20.41 -20.06
N GLN A 524 -24.15 19.17 -19.94
CA GLN A 524 -24.89 17.94 -20.24
C GLN A 524 -25.21 17.19 -18.92
N PRO A 525 -26.15 17.70 -18.10
CA PRO A 525 -26.33 17.19 -16.74
C PRO A 525 -26.86 15.75 -16.67
N ASP A 526 -27.73 15.35 -17.60
CA ASP A 526 -28.34 14.02 -17.57
C ASP A 526 -27.32 12.92 -17.90
N THR A 527 -26.46 13.13 -18.91
CA THR A 527 -25.39 12.19 -19.27
C THR A 527 -24.35 12.11 -18.16
N ALA A 528 -23.97 13.26 -17.58
CA ALA A 528 -23.00 13.32 -16.51
C ALA A 528 -23.50 12.58 -15.26
N LEU A 529 -24.78 12.74 -14.92
CA LEU A 529 -25.40 12.05 -13.79
C LEU A 529 -25.34 10.53 -13.97
N ASP A 530 -25.65 10.04 -15.18
CA ASP A 530 -25.58 8.62 -15.49
C ASP A 530 -24.14 8.07 -15.39
N ASP A 531 -23.15 8.80 -15.89
CA ASP A 531 -21.75 8.39 -15.79
C ASP A 531 -21.20 8.43 -14.36
N PHE A 532 -21.58 9.42 -13.56
CA PHE A 532 -21.29 9.42 -12.13
C PHE A 532 -21.93 8.23 -11.41
N ARG A 533 -23.17 7.86 -11.77
CA ARG A 533 -23.82 6.64 -11.24
C ARG A 533 -23.04 5.38 -11.61
N ARG A 534 -22.58 5.24 -12.86
CA ARG A 534 -21.74 4.11 -13.31
C ARG A 534 -20.41 4.06 -12.56
N ALA A 535 -19.74 5.20 -12.40
CA ALA A 535 -18.49 5.29 -11.66
C ALA A 535 -18.67 4.85 -10.20
N ARG A 536 -19.71 5.36 -9.52
CA ARG A 536 -20.01 5.00 -8.12
C ARG A 536 -20.43 3.55 -7.93
N PHE A 537 -20.99 2.92 -8.94
CA PHE A 537 -21.28 1.49 -8.91
C PHE A 537 -20.00 0.66 -9.05
N LEU A 538 -19.11 1.03 -9.97
CA LEU A 538 -17.84 0.34 -10.21
C LEU A 538 -16.77 0.62 -9.14
N GLU A 539 -16.95 1.67 -8.33
CA GLU A 539 -16.20 1.97 -7.11
C GLU A 539 -17.17 2.28 -5.94
N PRO A 540 -17.70 1.25 -5.27
CA PRO A 540 -18.78 1.40 -4.29
C PRO A 540 -18.33 1.83 -2.89
N ASN A 541 -17.04 1.72 -2.57
CA ASN A 541 -16.56 1.89 -1.19
C ASN A 541 -15.89 3.25 -0.95
N GLY A 542 -15.11 3.77 -1.92
CA GLY A 542 -14.45 5.07 -1.76
C GLY A 542 -15.43 6.23 -1.59
N PHE A 543 -15.21 7.08 -0.58
CA PHE A 543 -15.97 8.31 -0.37
C PHE A 543 -15.47 9.46 -1.24
N GLU A 544 -14.23 9.37 -1.72
CA GLU A 544 -13.55 10.39 -2.52
C GLU A 544 -14.30 10.66 -3.83
N LEU A 545 -14.86 9.60 -4.41
CA LEU A 545 -15.60 9.65 -5.66
C LEU A 545 -16.90 10.49 -5.54
N PRO A 546 -17.85 10.15 -4.66
CA PRO A 546 -19.05 10.98 -4.45
C PRO A 546 -18.75 12.37 -3.87
N LEU A 547 -17.65 12.53 -3.11
CA LEU A 547 -17.22 13.86 -2.65
C LEU A 547 -16.80 14.75 -3.83
N ALA A 548 -15.97 14.21 -4.74
CA ALA A 548 -15.50 14.93 -5.90
C ALA A 548 -16.63 15.20 -6.92
N GLU A 549 -17.56 14.26 -7.10
CA GLU A 549 -18.79 14.49 -7.86
C GLU A 549 -19.61 15.65 -7.28
N GLY A 550 -19.82 15.68 -5.96
CA GLY A 550 -20.58 16.76 -5.35
C GLY A 550 -19.91 18.13 -5.55
N ASN A 551 -18.57 18.17 -5.50
CA ASN A 551 -17.81 19.38 -5.81
C ASN A 551 -17.97 19.82 -7.28
N ALA A 552 -18.11 18.87 -8.22
CA ALA A 552 -18.33 19.17 -9.62
C ALA A 552 -19.72 19.77 -9.88
N TRP A 553 -20.74 19.28 -9.16
CA TRP A 553 -22.11 19.79 -9.27
C TRP A 553 -22.32 21.13 -8.56
N LEU A 554 -21.55 21.43 -7.52
CA LEU A 554 -21.77 22.58 -6.64
C LEU A 554 -22.03 23.92 -7.36
N PRO A 555 -21.32 24.26 -8.46
CA PRO A 555 -21.53 25.53 -9.15
C PRO A 555 -22.80 25.60 -10.00
N SER A 556 -23.37 24.47 -10.42
CA SER A 556 -24.42 24.41 -11.45
C SER A 556 -25.70 23.69 -11.02
N GLN A 557 -25.59 22.65 -10.18
CA GLN A 557 -26.70 21.81 -9.72
C GLN A 557 -26.57 21.49 -8.21
N PRO A 558 -26.90 22.45 -7.32
CA PRO A 558 -26.73 22.33 -5.87
C PRO A 558 -27.39 21.09 -5.24
N ILE A 559 -28.57 20.71 -5.73
CA ILE A 559 -29.32 19.54 -5.22
C ILE A 559 -28.56 18.24 -5.53
N LEU A 560 -28.01 18.10 -6.75
CA LEU A 560 -27.19 16.95 -7.12
C LEU A 560 -25.89 16.90 -6.30
N ALA A 561 -25.31 18.06 -6.02
CA ALA A 561 -24.13 18.16 -5.17
C ALA A 561 -24.37 17.57 -3.77
N VAL A 562 -25.48 17.98 -3.14
CA VAL A 562 -25.88 17.45 -1.83
C VAL A 562 -26.17 15.96 -1.88
N THR A 563 -26.86 15.47 -2.91
CA THR A 563 -27.15 14.03 -3.04
C THR A 563 -25.86 13.21 -3.10
N ALA A 564 -24.88 13.65 -3.89
CA ALA A 564 -23.57 12.99 -3.95
C ALA A 564 -22.83 13.08 -2.60
N TRP A 565 -22.84 14.24 -1.95
CA TRP A 565 -22.21 14.42 -0.63
C TRP A 565 -22.83 13.57 0.48
N ARG A 566 -24.15 13.35 0.47
CA ARG A 566 -24.80 12.41 1.42
C ARG A 566 -24.24 11.00 1.28
N GLU A 567 -24.04 10.54 0.05
CA GLU A 567 -23.40 9.24 -0.22
C GLU A 567 -21.94 9.22 0.24
N ALA A 568 -21.19 10.32 0.05
CA ALA A 568 -19.83 10.43 0.56
C ALA A 568 -19.77 10.34 2.09
N LEU A 569 -20.67 11.02 2.81
CA LEU A 569 -20.79 10.89 4.27
C LEU A 569 -21.17 9.47 4.71
N ARG A 570 -22.02 8.77 3.94
CA ARG A 570 -22.35 7.37 4.23
C ARG A 570 -21.13 6.46 4.10
N ARG A 571 -20.26 6.71 3.13
CA ARG A 571 -19.04 5.92 2.86
C ARG A 571 -17.85 6.29 3.75
N ALA A 572 -17.79 7.52 4.28
CA ALA A 572 -16.66 8.01 5.05
C ALA A 572 -16.43 7.31 6.40
N GLY A 573 -17.40 6.55 6.91
CA GLY A 573 -17.27 5.78 8.15
C GLY A 573 -16.79 6.64 9.34
N PRO A 574 -15.69 6.30 10.03
CA PRO A 574 -15.16 7.11 11.14
C PRO A 574 -14.72 8.54 10.75
N ARG A 575 -14.46 8.81 9.46
CA ARG A 575 -13.97 10.11 8.97
C ARG A 575 -15.10 11.09 8.64
N ARG A 576 -16.36 10.76 8.95
CA ARG A 576 -17.54 11.57 8.63
C ARG A 576 -17.41 13.04 9.05
N ALA A 577 -16.96 13.30 10.27
CA ALA A 577 -16.76 14.66 10.78
C ALA A 577 -15.72 15.47 9.97
N GLU A 578 -14.60 14.84 9.60
CA GLU A 578 -13.55 15.43 8.76
C GLU A 578 -14.09 15.77 7.36
N ILE A 579 -14.75 14.79 6.71
CA ILE A 579 -15.29 14.96 5.36
C ILE A 579 -16.40 16.00 5.33
N PHE A 580 -17.25 16.04 6.35
CA PHE A 580 -18.29 17.05 6.48
C PHE A 580 -17.70 18.46 6.64
N SER A 581 -16.59 18.61 7.37
CA SER A 581 -15.87 19.89 7.49
C SER A 581 -15.35 20.39 6.13
N ILE A 582 -14.86 19.48 5.28
CA ILE A 582 -14.46 19.80 3.90
C ILE A 582 -15.66 20.28 3.08
N MET A 583 -16.81 19.59 3.17
CA MET A 583 -18.03 19.98 2.47
C MET A 583 -18.54 21.36 2.91
N LEU A 584 -18.55 21.65 4.22
CA LEU A 584 -18.93 22.96 4.74
C LEU A 584 -18.04 24.08 4.21
N THR A 585 -16.73 23.82 4.11
CA THR A 585 -15.77 24.76 3.53
C THR A 585 -16.14 25.07 2.08
N ASN A 586 -16.37 24.03 1.27
CA ASN A 586 -16.73 24.18 -0.15
C ASN A 586 -18.09 24.89 -0.33
N ALA A 587 -19.11 24.50 0.44
CA ALA A 587 -20.45 25.07 0.39
C ALA A 587 -20.47 26.57 0.72
N SER A 588 -19.80 26.96 1.82
CA SER A 588 -19.76 28.35 2.29
C SER A 588 -19.16 29.33 1.29
N ASN A 589 -18.33 28.84 0.37
CA ASN A 589 -17.67 29.66 -0.65
C ASN A 589 -18.51 29.85 -1.91
N GLN A 590 -19.60 29.09 -2.11
CA GLN A 590 -20.25 28.99 -3.43
C GLN A 590 -21.76 29.15 -3.44
N ASN A 591 -22.51 28.69 -2.41
CA ASN A 591 -23.98 28.70 -2.51
C ASN A 591 -24.72 28.73 -1.14
N PRO A 592 -25.54 29.78 -0.87
CA PRO A 592 -26.36 29.87 0.36
C PRO A 592 -27.41 28.76 0.54
N GLU A 593 -27.98 28.23 -0.54
CA GLU A 593 -28.98 27.15 -0.48
C GLU A 593 -28.35 25.84 0.04
N VAL A 594 -27.12 25.55 -0.43
CA VAL A 594 -26.37 24.38 0.03
C VAL A 594 -26.03 24.51 1.51
N SER A 595 -25.65 25.69 1.97
CA SER A 595 -25.39 25.95 3.40
C SER A 595 -26.60 25.60 4.27
N ARG A 596 -27.83 25.94 3.85
CA ARG A 596 -29.06 25.55 4.55
C ARG A 596 -29.26 24.04 4.58
N ILE A 597 -29.03 23.35 3.47
CA ILE A 597 -29.20 21.88 3.42
C ILE A 597 -28.11 21.18 4.27
N MET A 598 -26.90 21.72 4.30
CA MET A 598 -25.82 21.21 5.14
C MET A 598 -26.12 21.37 6.63
N GLU A 599 -26.79 22.45 7.02
CA GLU A 599 -27.32 22.60 8.38
C GLU A 599 -28.31 21.48 8.72
N GLU A 600 -29.28 21.23 7.83
CA GLU A 600 -30.30 20.18 8.03
C GLU A 600 -29.69 18.78 8.13
N ILE A 601 -28.54 18.53 7.48
CA ILE A 601 -27.79 17.28 7.58
C ILE A 601 -26.99 17.22 8.89
N GLY A 602 -26.30 18.31 9.26
CA GLY A 602 -25.33 18.32 10.34
C GLY A 602 -25.95 18.39 11.74
N LEU A 603 -26.91 19.30 11.96
CA LEU A 603 -27.44 19.56 13.30
C LEU A 603 -28.15 18.37 13.97
N PRO A 604 -28.88 17.50 13.25
CA PRO A 604 -29.51 16.33 13.89
C PRO A 604 -28.52 15.20 14.25
N GLN A 605 -27.28 15.27 13.77
CA GLN A 605 -26.31 14.18 13.91
C GLN A 605 -25.20 14.54 14.89
N HIS A 606 -25.05 13.74 15.95
CA HIS A 606 -24.08 13.95 17.01
C HIS A 606 -22.64 14.09 16.51
N ASP A 607 -22.22 13.31 15.51
CA ASP A 607 -20.87 13.35 14.95
C ASP A 607 -20.60 14.57 14.03
N LEU A 608 -21.65 15.25 13.56
CA LEU A 608 -21.55 16.34 12.58
C LEU A 608 -21.88 17.73 13.14
N VAL A 609 -22.60 17.80 14.27
CA VAL A 609 -23.03 19.07 14.86
C VAL A 609 -21.85 19.94 15.29
N MET A 610 -20.80 19.36 15.89
CA MET A 610 -19.61 20.12 16.29
C MET A 610 -18.88 20.71 15.09
N PRO A 611 -18.52 19.93 14.04
CA PRO A 611 -18.03 20.49 12.78
C PRO A 611 -18.86 21.64 12.20
N TYR A 612 -20.21 21.55 12.27
CA TYR A 612 -21.09 22.62 11.82
C TYR A 612 -20.96 23.89 12.67
N LEU A 613 -21.08 23.75 14.00
CA LEU A 613 -21.02 24.88 14.93
C LEU A 613 -19.67 25.60 14.89
N ILE A 614 -18.57 24.87 14.63
CA ILE A 614 -17.23 25.44 14.45
C ILE A 614 -17.16 26.35 13.21
N ARG A 615 -18.07 26.25 12.25
CA ARG A 615 -18.06 27.06 11.03
C ARG A 615 -18.93 28.31 11.12
N VAL A 616 -19.95 28.31 11.98
CA VAL A 616 -20.91 29.41 12.09
C VAL A 616 -20.63 30.32 13.29
N SER A 617 -21.22 31.51 13.30
CA SER A 617 -21.13 32.52 14.36
C SER A 617 -22.40 33.38 14.42
N GLY A 618 -22.57 34.16 15.49
CA GLY A 618 -23.70 35.08 15.65
C GLY A 618 -25.06 34.38 15.65
N ALA A 619 -26.06 34.98 14.99
CA ALA A 619 -27.43 34.46 14.99
C ALA A 619 -27.55 33.02 14.45
N THR A 620 -26.73 32.64 13.48
CA THR A 620 -26.71 31.27 12.93
C THR A 620 -26.14 30.26 13.94
N PHE A 621 -25.17 30.68 14.75
CA PHE A 621 -24.65 29.85 15.85
C PHE A 621 -25.73 29.64 16.92
N THR A 622 -26.39 30.72 17.37
CA THR A 622 -27.51 30.64 18.32
C THR A 622 -28.61 29.72 17.82
N HIS A 623 -29.05 29.87 16.56
CA HIS A 623 -30.03 28.97 15.96
C HIS A 623 -29.59 27.51 15.97
N GLY A 624 -28.32 27.24 15.66
CA GLY A 624 -27.74 25.91 15.69
C GLY A 624 -27.74 25.29 17.09
N VAL A 625 -27.39 26.08 18.10
CA VAL A 625 -27.43 25.69 19.51
C VAL A 625 -28.86 25.38 19.96
N ASP A 626 -29.83 26.25 19.65
CA ASP A 626 -31.25 26.01 19.98
C ASP A 626 -31.77 24.71 19.40
N LYS A 627 -31.34 24.37 18.19
CA LYS A 627 -31.76 23.14 17.50
C LYS A 627 -31.06 21.92 18.09
N LEU A 628 -29.79 22.03 18.46
CA LEU A 628 -29.06 20.99 19.20
C LEU A 628 -29.76 20.70 20.54
N LEU A 629 -30.04 21.73 21.34
CA LEU A 629 -30.67 21.57 22.66
C LEU A 629 -32.12 21.09 22.57
N ARG A 630 -32.84 21.37 21.47
CA ARG A 630 -34.17 20.76 21.24
C ARG A 630 -34.07 19.25 20.98
N ASN A 631 -33.03 18.79 20.31
CA ASN A 631 -32.82 17.39 19.96
C ASN A 631 -32.20 16.58 21.12
N ASP A 632 -31.27 17.18 21.87
CA ASP A 632 -30.63 16.59 23.04
C ASP A 632 -30.57 17.59 24.21
N PRO A 633 -31.68 17.78 24.95
CA PRO A 633 -31.79 18.81 25.98
C PRO A 633 -30.79 18.70 27.12
N ASP A 634 -30.29 17.48 27.39
CA ASP A 634 -29.34 17.21 28.48
C ASP A 634 -27.90 16.97 27.96
N LEU A 635 -27.68 17.08 26.64
CA LEU A 635 -26.43 16.72 25.95
C LEU A 635 -25.97 15.30 26.32
N LYS A 636 -26.89 14.33 26.42
CA LYS A 636 -26.58 12.94 26.81
C LYS A 636 -25.72 12.21 25.79
N THR A 637 -25.82 12.61 24.52
CA THR A 637 -25.03 12.02 23.44
C THR A 637 -23.57 12.46 23.48
N PHE A 638 -23.25 13.59 24.14
CA PHE A 638 -21.91 14.14 24.20
C PHE A 638 -21.09 13.52 25.34
N THR A 639 -19.86 13.16 25.02
CA THR A 639 -18.83 12.81 26.00
C THR A 639 -18.38 14.05 26.78
N ALA A 640 -17.72 13.86 27.94
CA ALA A 640 -17.20 14.98 28.73
C ALA A 640 -16.24 15.90 27.94
N PRO A 641 -15.29 15.38 27.12
CA PRO A 641 -14.47 16.22 26.25
C PRO A 641 -15.28 17.01 25.21
N GLU A 642 -16.31 16.41 24.61
CA GLU A 642 -17.15 17.09 23.62
C GLU A 642 -18.02 18.17 24.26
N LYS A 643 -18.53 17.95 25.47
CA LYS A 643 -19.23 19.00 26.25
C LYS A 643 -18.30 20.17 26.52
N LEU A 644 -17.07 19.90 26.96
CA LEU A 644 -16.08 20.95 27.18
C LEU A 644 -15.80 21.73 25.89
N ALA A 645 -15.60 21.04 24.76
CA ALA A 645 -15.38 21.68 23.47
C ALA A 645 -16.60 22.52 23.02
N PHE A 646 -17.81 22.00 23.18
CA PHE A 646 -19.06 22.69 22.86
C PHE A 646 -19.24 23.98 23.69
N PHE A 647 -19.11 23.90 25.01
CA PHE A 647 -19.27 25.07 25.87
C PHE A 647 -18.14 26.08 25.74
N THR A 648 -16.92 25.62 25.44
CA THR A 648 -15.81 26.51 25.07
C THR A 648 -16.18 27.29 23.81
N LEU A 649 -16.66 26.60 22.77
CA LEU A 649 -17.09 27.20 21.52
C LEU A 649 -18.26 28.19 21.73
N TRP A 650 -19.25 27.85 22.55
CA TRP A 650 -20.34 28.77 22.92
C TRP A 650 -19.79 30.01 23.61
N SER A 651 -18.84 29.87 24.54
CA SER A 651 -18.23 31.00 25.25
C SER A 651 -17.44 31.96 24.35
N GLU A 652 -17.05 31.51 23.16
CA GLU A 652 -16.28 32.30 22.20
C GLU A 652 -17.16 32.94 21.13
N ARG A 653 -18.28 32.31 20.76
CA ARG A 653 -19.04 32.66 19.56
C ARG A 653 -20.52 32.92 19.76
N GLY A 654 -21.09 32.48 20.87
CA GLY A 654 -22.52 32.61 21.18
C GLY A 654 -22.80 33.69 22.22
N ASP A 655 -24.08 33.79 22.58
CA ASP A 655 -24.55 34.73 23.60
C ASP A 655 -24.26 34.20 25.02
N LEU A 656 -23.53 34.98 25.80
CA LEU A 656 -23.15 34.65 27.17
C LEU A 656 -24.33 34.76 28.16
N GLU A 657 -25.31 35.61 27.89
CA GLU A 657 -26.52 35.73 28.73
C GLU A 657 -27.40 34.49 28.58
N GLU A 658 -27.55 34.02 27.36
CA GLU A 658 -28.26 32.78 27.04
C GLU A 658 -27.57 31.57 27.64
N LEU A 659 -26.24 31.47 27.50
CA LEU A 659 -25.43 30.42 28.13
C LEU A 659 -25.65 30.40 29.65
N SER A 660 -25.62 31.56 30.31
CA SER A 660 -25.85 31.67 31.76
C SER A 660 -27.24 31.18 32.15
N THR A 661 -28.26 31.53 31.36
CA THR A 661 -29.65 31.12 31.58
C THR A 661 -29.80 29.60 31.47
N GLN A 662 -29.23 28.99 30.44
CA GLN A 662 -29.28 27.55 30.21
C GLN A 662 -28.54 26.76 31.30
N VAL A 663 -27.35 27.21 31.73
CA VAL A 663 -26.60 26.54 32.80
C VAL A 663 -27.32 26.64 34.15
N LYS A 664 -28.06 27.71 34.42
CA LYS A 664 -28.91 27.80 35.63
C LYS A 664 -30.02 26.76 35.64
N GLN A 665 -30.59 26.46 34.45
CA GLN A 665 -31.60 25.41 34.29
C GLN A 665 -30.99 24.00 34.37
N HIS A 666 -29.71 23.86 34.01
CA HIS A 666 -28.96 22.60 34.06
C HIS A 666 -27.66 22.72 34.89
N PRO A 667 -27.73 22.70 36.25
CA PRO A 667 -26.57 22.95 37.11
C PRO A 667 -25.37 22.03 36.89
N SER A 668 -25.59 20.82 36.38
CA SER A 668 -24.54 19.85 36.03
C SER A 668 -23.63 20.33 34.90
N TRP A 669 -24.02 21.35 34.13
CA TRP A 669 -23.22 21.91 33.05
C TRP A 669 -22.16 22.90 33.54
N THR A 670 -22.25 23.37 34.78
CA THR A 670 -21.34 24.38 35.35
C THR A 670 -19.88 23.99 35.19
N SER A 671 -19.52 22.72 35.42
CA SER A 671 -18.14 22.24 35.30
C SER A 671 -17.59 22.24 33.87
N TYR A 672 -18.45 22.31 32.85
CA TYR A 672 -18.06 22.37 31.44
C TYR A 672 -18.16 23.80 30.88
N ALA A 673 -19.12 24.59 31.36
CA ALA A 673 -19.41 25.95 30.92
C ALA A 673 -18.75 27.06 31.75
N TRP A 674 -17.96 26.70 32.77
CA TRP A 674 -17.40 27.63 33.76
C TRP A 674 -16.69 28.83 33.12
N LEU A 675 -15.98 28.63 32.00
CA LEU A 675 -15.24 29.71 31.32
C LEU A 675 -16.20 30.76 30.75
N GLY A 676 -17.30 30.32 30.12
CA GLY A 676 -18.34 31.22 29.62
C GLY A 676 -19.09 31.94 30.74
N LEU A 677 -19.39 31.24 31.83
CA LEU A 677 -19.99 31.86 33.02
C LEU A 677 -19.07 32.90 33.66
N ALA A 678 -17.76 32.63 33.72
CA ALA A 678 -16.79 33.57 34.25
C ALA A 678 -16.72 34.84 33.39
N LYS A 679 -16.69 34.70 32.05
CA LYS A 679 -16.79 35.82 31.11
C LYS A 679 -18.10 36.61 31.28
N TYR A 680 -19.23 35.92 31.46
CA TYR A 680 -20.54 36.54 31.70
C TYR A 680 -20.54 37.40 32.97
N TYR A 681 -20.09 36.85 34.11
CA TYR A 681 -20.02 37.59 35.37
C TYR A 681 -19.08 38.78 35.30
N ALA A 682 -17.90 38.60 34.70
CA ALA A 682 -16.96 39.70 34.48
C ALA A 682 -17.56 40.82 33.61
N GLY A 683 -18.31 40.47 32.56
CA GLY A 683 -19.02 41.45 31.71
C GLY A 683 -20.10 42.25 32.44
N ARG A 684 -20.61 41.76 33.58
CA ARG A 684 -21.54 42.47 34.46
C ARG A 684 -20.86 43.10 35.68
N ASN A 685 -19.54 43.23 35.67
CA ASN A 685 -18.71 43.73 36.77
C ASN A 685 -18.73 42.88 38.05
N ASP A 686 -19.21 41.63 37.99
CA ASP A 686 -19.10 40.65 39.08
C ASP A 686 -17.80 39.85 38.96
N PHE A 687 -16.68 40.54 39.17
CA PHE A 687 -15.36 39.95 39.03
C PHE A 687 -15.06 38.89 40.10
N ARG A 688 -15.75 38.94 41.24
CA ARG A 688 -15.60 37.95 42.31
C ARG A 688 -16.14 36.60 41.85
N ALA A 689 -17.38 36.55 41.39
CA ALA A 689 -17.98 35.32 40.86
C ALA A 689 -17.20 34.79 39.65
N ALA A 690 -16.71 35.68 38.78
CA ALA A 690 -15.88 35.30 37.64
C ALA A 690 -14.58 34.61 38.07
N TYR A 691 -13.85 35.21 39.03
CA TYR A 691 -12.58 34.68 39.50
C TYR A 691 -12.75 33.36 40.29
N GLU A 692 -13.77 33.26 41.16
CA GLU A 692 -14.05 32.05 41.94
C GLU A 692 -14.31 30.82 41.06
N LEU A 693 -14.96 30.98 39.90
CA LEU A 693 -15.15 29.90 38.93
C LEU A 693 -13.81 29.37 38.37
N THR A 694 -12.83 30.26 38.15
CA THR A 694 -11.50 29.86 37.67
C THR A 694 -10.75 29.01 38.70
N GLN A 695 -10.94 29.31 39.99
CA GLN A 695 -10.32 28.54 41.08
C GLN A 695 -10.97 27.17 41.24
N ARG A 696 -12.29 27.09 41.00
CA ARG A 696 -13.06 25.87 41.22
C ARG A 696 -12.95 24.87 40.06
N TYR A 697 -12.90 25.35 38.82
CA TYR A 697 -12.96 24.50 37.62
C TYR A 697 -11.81 24.72 36.64
N GLY A 698 -10.96 25.71 36.86
CA GLY A 698 -9.78 25.95 36.01
C GLY A 698 -8.78 24.81 36.09
N GLU A 699 -7.98 24.66 35.03
CA GLU A 699 -6.91 23.66 34.99
C GLU A 699 -5.84 23.92 36.06
N ALA A 700 -5.41 22.86 36.74
CA ALA A 700 -4.32 22.93 37.71
C ALA A 700 -3.01 23.30 37.00
N VAL A 701 -2.39 24.40 37.44
CA VAL A 701 -1.12 24.88 36.85
C VAL A 701 0.06 24.21 37.54
N ALA A 702 0.93 23.59 36.75
CA ALA A 702 2.18 23.04 37.24
C ALA A 702 3.11 24.17 37.67
N LEU A 703 3.31 24.31 38.99
CA LEU A 703 4.22 25.30 39.56
C LEU A 703 5.62 24.69 39.80
N PRO A 704 6.71 25.48 39.74
CA PRO A 704 8.06 24.98 39.97
C PRO A 704 8.23 24.31 41.35
N ARG A 705 9.09 23.29 41.44
CA ARG A 705 9.45 22.70 42.74
C ARG A 705 10.46 23.62 43.45
N VAL A 706 10.17 23.98 44.70
CA VAL A 706 11.09 24.74 45.55
C VAL A 706 11.97 23.78 46.33
N ALA A 707 13.30 23.97 46.28
CA ALA A 707 14.27 23.17 47.02
C ALA A 707 14.52 23.78 48.42
N GLY A 708 14.05 23.11 49.47
CA GLY A 708 14.38 23.39 50.87
C GLY A 708 13.67 24.59 51.51
N ASP A 709 13.60 24.56 52.85
CA ASP A 709 13.02 25.63 53.69
C ASP A 709 14.08 26.72 53.98
N SER A 710 14.37 27.57 53.00
CA SER A 710 15.16 28.79 53.23
C SER A 710 14.37 29.81 54.04
N SER A 711 15.04 30.57 54.91
CA SER A 711 14.38 31.62 55.68
C SER A 711 13.93 32.77 54.75
N LEU A 712 12.87 33.50 55.13
CA LEU A 712 12.37 34.62 54.31
C LEU A 712 13.47 35.68 54.04
N GLU A 713 14.31 35.95 55.04
CA GLU A 713 15.42 36.92 54.94
C GLU A 713 16.49 36.47 53.94
N GLU A 714 16.82 35.17 53.93
CA GLU A 714 17.73 34.59 52.93
C GLU A 714 17.17 34.69 51.51
N LEU A 715 15.87 34.42 51.33
CA LEU A 715 15.20 34.52 50.03
C LEU A 715 15.11 35.97 49.55
N GLN A 716 14.84 36.93 50.44
CA GLN A 716 14.86 38.36 50.12
C GLN A 716 16.26 38.82 49.69
N ASN A 717 17.30 38.46 50.44
CA ASN A 717 18.69 38.81 50.12
C ASN A 717 19.13 38.21 48.77
N ARG A 718 18.76 36.96 48.48
CA ARG A 718 19.03 36.32 47.19
C ARG A 718 18.25 36.95 46.04
N PHE A 719 17.02 37.36 46.28
CA PHE A 719 16.22 38.06 45.28
C PHE A 719 16.81 39.43 44.95
N TYR A 720 17.27 40.20 45.96
CA TYR A 720 17.95 41.47 45.73
C TYR A 720 19.27 41.31 44.96
N SER A 721 20.03 40.24 45.20
CA SER A 721 21.29 39.98 44.48
C SER A 721 21.07 39.39 43.07
N THR A 722 19.94 38.74 42.83
CA THR A 722 19.59 38.12 41.53
C THR A 722 18.11 38.37 41.17
N PRO A 723 17.72 39.63 40.89
CA PRO A 723 16.31 40.02 40.73
C PRO A 723 15.62 39.39 39.52
N ASP A 724 16.36 38.86 38.56
CA ASP A 724 15.82 38.28 37.34
C ASP A 724 15.65 36.75 37.44
N ASN A 725 16.00 36.13 38.57
CA ASN A 725 15.93 34.69 38.74
C ASN A 725 14.51 34.23 39.12
N TYR A 726 13.79 33.64 38.17
CA TYR A 726 12.42 33.14 38.35
C TYR A 726 12.27 32.11 39.48
N SER A 727 13.27 31.27 39.73
CA SER A 727 13.21 30.24 40.76
C SER A 727 13.30 30.83 42.17
N VAL A 728 14.19 31.80 42.36
CA VAL A 728 14.32 32.57 43.60
C VAL A 728 13.09 33.43 43.82
N GLY A 729 12.60 34.07 42.77
CA GLY A 729 11.37 34.87 42.79
C GLY A 729 10.13 34.07 43.20
N TYR A 730 9.93 32.88 42.62
CA TYR A 730 8.83 31.99 42.99
C TYR A 730 8.96 31.46 44.42
N ALA A 731 10.17 31.09 44.87
CA ALA A 731 10.41 30.65 46.24
C ALA A 731 10.13 31.77 47.25
N LEU A 732 10.55 33.00 46.96
CA LEU A 732 10.29 34.18 47.78
C LEU A 732 8.78 34.48 47.86
N TYR A 733 8.07 34.50 46.73
CA TYR A 733 6.62 34.64 46.67
C TYR A 733 5.91 33.63 47.59
N ARG A 734 6.29 32.34 47.50
CA ARG A 734 5.67 31.27 48.30
C ARG A 734 5.90 31.48 49.80
N ALA A 735 7.13 31.86 50.20
CA ALA A 735 7.46 32.13 51.60
C ALA A 735 6.74 33.37 52.15
N GLN A 736 6.54 34.41 51.32
CA GLN A 736 5.77 35.61 51.67
C GLN A 736 4.29 35.26 51.88
N MET A 737 3.69 34.50 50.96
CA MET A 737 2.29 34.05 51.05
C MET A 737 2.04 33.17 52.28
N GLN A 738 2.95 32.22 52.60
CA GLN A 738 2.82 31.36 53.79
C GLN A 738 2.83 32.13 55.11
N ARG A 739 3.48 33.30 55.16
CA ARG A 739 3.57 34.17 56.34
C ARG A 739 2.51 35.28 56.34
N GLY A 740 1.53 35.23 55.44
CA GLY A 740 0.47 36.24 55.32
C GLY A 740 0.93 37.60 54.79
N ARG A 741 2.15 37.71 54.24
CA ARG A 741 2.69 38.95 53.67
C ARG A 741 2.26 39.12 52.21
N THR A 742 0.97 39.29 51.99
CA THR A 742 0.35 39.34 50.66
C THR A 742 0.83 40.53 49.82
N ASP A 743 1.11 41.67 50.44
CA ASP A 743 1.64 42.86 49.74
C ASP A 743 3.05 42.64 49.19
N ASP A 744 3.93 42.06 50.01
CA ASP A 744 5.29 41.70 49.59
C ASP A 744 5.24 40.63 48.48
N ALA A 745 4.37 39.64 48.61
CA ALA A 745 4.16 38.60 47.60
C ALA A 745 3.66 39.18 46.26
N LEU A 746 2.73 40.13 46.31
CA LEU A 746 2.19 40.78 45.13
C LEU A 746 3.27 41.57 44.37
N LEU A 747 4.12 42.31 45.09
CA LEU A 747 5.26 43.02 44.49
C LEU A 747 6.23 42.05 43.82
N THR A 748 6.55 40.93 44.47
CA THR A 748 7.39 39.88 43.89
C THR A 748 6.77 39.27 42.64
N ALA A 749 5.46 38.99 42.63
CA ALA A 749 4.76 38.44 41.46
C ALA A 749 4.73 39.45 40.30
N ARG A 750 4.41 40.72 40.58
CA ARG A 750 4.34 41.80 39.58
C ARG A 750 5.68 42.14 38.95
N HIS A 751 6.76 42.07 39.72
CA HIS A 751 8.12 42.25 39.21
C HIS A 751 8.44 41.34 38.02
N PHE A 752 7.86 40.14 37.99
CA PHE A 752 8.00 39.20 36.87
C PHE A 752 6.84 39.28 35.87
N SER A 753 5.59 39.39 36.32
CA SER A 753 4.44 39.37 35.42
C SER A 753 4.41 40.59 34.48
N GLU A 754 4.96 41.73 34.87
CA GLU A 754 5.01 42.94 34.03
C GLU A 754 6.09 42.88 32.92
N ARG A 755 6.96 41.86 32.94
CA ARG A 755 8.09 41.74 32.02
C ARG A 755 7.74 40.92 30.77
N PRO A 756 8.30 41.26 29.59
CA PRO A 756 8.20 40.42 28.40
C PRO A 756 8.89 39.06 28.64
N ASN A 757 8.29 37.96 28.16
CA ASN A 757 8.81 36.59 28.22
C ASN A 757 8.93 35.98 29.64
N SER A 758 8.19 36.50 30.62
CA SER A 758 8.09 35.84 31.92
C SER A 758 7.29 34.53 31.83
N PRO A 759 7.58 33.53 32.67
CA PRO A 759 6.75 32.34 32.77
C PRO A 759 5.30 32.70 33.10
N ALA A 760 4.34 32.20 32.30
CA ALA A 760 2.92 32.56 32.40
C ALA A 760 2.36 32.45 33.83
N TYR A 761 2.83 31.46 34.62
CA TYR A 761 2.35 31.26 35.98
C TYR A 761 2.52 32.49 36.89
N PHE A 762 3.43 33.42 36.64
CA PHE A 762 3.55 34.64 37.45
C PHE A 762 2.32 35.55 37.38
N HIS A 763 1.63 35.60 36.23
CA HIS A 763 0.34 36.27 36.12
C HIS A 763 -0.74 35.59 36.96
N LEU A 764 -0.70 34.26 37.10
CA LEU A 764 -1.61 33.53 37.98
C LEU A 764 -1.32 33.82 39.46
N LEU A 765 -0.04 33.91 39.84
CA LEU A 765 0.37 34.27 41.21
C LEU A 765 -0.05 35.70 41.56
N GLU A 766 0.11 36.64 40.62
CA GLU A 766 -0.41 37.99 40.76
C GLU A 766 -1.93 37.98 40.98
N ALA A 767 -2.67 37.19 40.20
CA ALA A 767 -4.11 37.05 40.34
C ALA A 767 -4.52 36.53 41.73
N GLN A 768 -3.78 35.55 42.27
CA GLN A 768 -4.00 35.00 43.61
C GLN A 768 -3.76 36.04 44.73
N CYS A 769 -2.72 36.88 44.58
CA CYS A 769 -2.47 37.97 45.52
C CYS A 769 -3.59 39.00 45.51
N TRP A 770 -4.04 39.42 44.32
CA TRP A 770 -5.16 40.36 44.21
C TRP A 770 -6.46 39.80 44.78
N ALA A 771 -6.73 38.51 44.57
CA ALA A 771 -7.89 37.83 45.15
C ALA A 771 -7.81 37.76 46.68
N THR A 772 -6.64 37.47 47.25
CA THR A 772 -6.40 37.49 48.71
C THR A 772 -6.64 38.88 49.31
N LYS A 773 -6.39 39.94 48.53
CA LYS A 773 -6.66 41.34 48.92
C LYS A 773 -8.10 41.79 48.60
N GLU A 774 -8.98 40.88 48.20
CA GLU A 774 -10.36 41.15 47.76
C GLU A 774 -10.48 42.16 46.61
N ASN A 775 -9.40 42.37 45.84
CA ASN A 775 -9.41 43.21 44.64
C ASN A 775 -9.70 42.34 43.41
N TRP A 776 -11.00 42.03 43.24
CA TRP A 776 -11.46 41.05 42.26
C TRP A 776 -11.26 41.48 40.81
N GLU A 777 -11.38 42.77 40.50
CA GLU A 777 -11.15 43.31 39.15
C GLU A 777 -9.71 43.08 38.70
N ARG A 778 -8.73 43.39 39.56
CA ARG A 778 -7.31 43.15 39.28
C ARG A 778 -6.96 41.67 39.28
N ALA A 779 -7.60 40.88 40.14
CA ALA A 779 -7.44 39.42 40.14
C ALA A 779 -7.90 38.81 38.80
N TRP A 780 -9.06 39.23 38.31
CA TRP A 780 -9.58 38.80 37.01
C TRP A 780 -8.69 39.24 35.85
N SER A 781 -8.25 40.51 35.84
CA SER A 781 -7.36 41.02 34.80
C SER A 781 -6.02 40.28 34.74
N ALA A 782 -5.41 40.00 35.89
CA ALA A 782 -4.17 39.23 35.96
C ALA A 782 -4.38 37.77 35.49
N TRP A 783 -5.54 37.17 35.81
CA TRP A 783 -5.88 35.84 35.30
C TRP A 783 -6.10 35.82 33.78
N GLN A 784 -6.68 36.86 33.19
CA GLN A 784 -6.77 36.98 31.72
C GLN A 784 -5.38 37.08 31.07
N SER A 785 -4.47 37.85 31.67
CA SER A 785 -3.06 37.92 31.23
C SER A 785 -2.37 36.57 31.33
N PHE A 786 -2.65 35.77 32.37
CA PHE A 786 -2.19 34.40 32.49
C PHE A 786 -2.67 33.52 31.31
N GLN A 787 -3.95 33.56 30.98
CA GLN A 787 -4.49 32.79 29.84
C GLN A 787 -3.86 33.21 28.51
N ALA A 788 -3.67 34.51 28.30
CA ALA A 788 -3.03 35.04 27.10
C ALA A 788 -1.55 34.64 26.99
N ALA A 789 -0.83 34.59 28.13
CA ALA A 789 0.57 34.19 28.20
C ALA A 789 0.76 32.67 28.06
N LYS A 790 -0.22 31.86 28.45
CA LYS A 790 -0.21 30.40 28.28
C LYS A 790 -0.36 29.97 26.81
N GLY A 791 -1.03 30.79 25.99
CA GLY A 791 -1.28 30.50 24.57
C GLY A 791 -0.20 30.99 23.59
N LYS A 792 0.85 31.66 24.08
CA LYS A 792 2.04 32.08 23.33
C LYS A 792 3.20 31.14 23.64
#